data_AF-A0A925XU51-F1
#
_entry.id   AF-A0A925XU51-F1
#
_cell.length_a   1.000
_cell.length_b   1.000
_cell.length_c   1.000
_cell.angle_alpha   90.00
_cell.angle_beta   90.00
_cell.angle_gamma   90.00
#
_symmetry.space_group_name_H-M   'P 1'
#
loop_
_entity.id
_entity.type
_entity.pdbx_description
1 polymer ?
#
loop_
_entity_poly.entity_id
_entity_poly.type
_entity_poly.pdbx_seq_one_letter_code
_entity_poly.pdbx_strand_id
1 'polypeptide(L)'
;MEQLQLWGEDGPPEVRPDPSRFPSNLPGGTVGDTVLADLLPAAHPYIVTGYSALGTLVTFLSNRHRSNAPLEHLRLVLGHEPSPTAPGKLELVPRSFEGSLVDYWLSRGLSLYQTPEVLDAIALIDSGKVECRLATGSRMMHAKVYVSDEALTGGSSNFTDGGLKRNHEFNIRLIASDALFPGAVEAAEVFWRDAAPFDLKALLQRLLRHVTWCEALCRASAEILEGEWAERLIAAPSTPGAAPLWPSQKKGIAQALWVIDNIGSVLVADATGSGKTKTGAHLLAAIAGRIWSSGRMRRNTPVLVCPPAVRENWEREAAACGIRPAVYSHGYLSAKASEQTVLLEDDLRRAQVLAVDEVHNFLAHRSQRTRKVLANTADHRVLFTATPINTGVRDVASVINLLGADNFDESVLEMLSPLWTNPLHHLGPEQMAVLRREIQRFTVRRTKKAFNCLIDQEPEAYRNALGNTCRYPLHRSNCYTLNETPEDCALAASIVELTGSLLGLVNFEKCLRLPERDARRKDKPAEEIENACLAGRLHSARALARHKILWMLRSSRAALVSHLEGTAVALHRFGLGNGRGVAHGGDMIGKLVRLAGRPPGSALSIPVPPWLTEPGAHTEACLVEADIYRRIAQAVNNISDGREITKANVIVDMLARHDLVIAFDHHPITLLDIQKRLVGLGVREVLVA
;
A
#
# COMPACT_ATOMS: atom_id res chain seq x y z
N MET A 1 46.64 55.98 3.28
CA MET A 1 45.47 55.14 2.92
C MET A 1 44.31 55.62 3.75
N GLU A 2 43.52 56.56 3.23
CA GLU A 2 42.22 56.87 3.81
C GLU A 2 41.30 55.67 3.54
N GLN A 3 40.90 54.96 4.60
CA GLN A 3 39.79 54.04 4.51
C GLN A 3 38.52 54.87 4.32
N LEU A 4 37.84 54.67 3.20
CA LEU A 4 36.47 55.13 2.98
C LEU A 4 35.58 54.57 4.11
N GLN A 5 35.35 55.37 5.16
CA GLN A 5 34.27 55.15 6.13
C GLN A 5 32.95 55.43 5.40
N LEU A 6 32.38 54.39 4.79
CA LEU A 6 31.19 54.52 3.93
C LEU A 6 29.88 54.67 4.71
N TRP A 7 29.85 54.38 6.02
CA TRP A 7 28.61 54.42 6.82
C TRP A 7 28.91 54.85 8.28
N GLY A 8 28.04 55.69 8.85
CA GLY A 8 28.04 56.06 10.28
C GLY A 8 27.45 54.95 11.18
N GLU A 9 27.35 55.21 12.49
CA GLU A 9 26.89 54.23 13.51
C GLU A 9 25.48 53.65 13.25
N ASP A 10 24.67 54.29 12.40
CA ASP A 10 23.30 53.90 12.07
C ASP A 10 23.16 52.82 10.97
N GLY A 11 24.27 52.34 10.39
CA GLY A 11 24.26 51.33 9.33
C GLY A 11 23.76 51.85 7.97
N PRO A 12 23.76 51.03 6.89
CA PRO A 12 23.29 51.46 5.58
C PRO A 12 21.77 51.66 5.57
N PRO A 13 21.25 52.68 4.85
CA PRO A 13 19.82 52.94 4.76
C PRO A 13 19.08 51.77 4.08
N GLU A 14 17.80 51.57 4.42
CA GLU A 14 16.91 50.51 3.91
C GLU A 14 16.50 50.72 2.42
N VAL A 15 17.33 51.41 1.63
CA VAL A 15 17.07 51.69 0.22
C VAL A 15 17.42 50.45 -0.60
N ARG A 16 16.40 49.82 -1.19
CA ARG A 16 16.62 48.71 -2.11
C ARG A 16 17.21 49.23 -3.44
N PRO A 17 18.25 48.59 -3.99
CA PRO A 17 18.79 48.93 -5.30
C PRO A 17 17.70 48.86 -6.37
N ASP A 18 17.71 49.78 -7.33
CA ASP A 18 16.80 49.76 -8.48
C ASP A 18 17.02 48.48 -9.30
N PRO A 19 16.02 47.58 -9.40
CA PRO A 19 16.16 46.32 -10.13
C PRO A 19 16.48 46.49 -11.62
N SER A 20 16.13 47.63 -12.22
CA SER A 20 16.42 47.92 -13.64
C SER A 20 17.89 48.20 -13.92
N ARG A 21 18.67 48.53 -12.88
CA ARG A 21 20.11 48.79 -12.93
C ARG A 21 20.94 47.75 -12.16
N PHE A 22 20.36 47.18 -11.11
CA PHE A 22 21.00 46.19 -10.25
C PHE A 22 20.11 44.95 -10.08
N PRO A 23 19.92 44.16 -11.16
CA PRO A 23 19.06 42.99 -11.09
C PRO A 23 19.56 42.02 -10.01
N SER A 24 18.64 41.54 -9.17
CA SER A 24 18.91 40.64 -8.06
C SER A 24 17.67 39.75 -7.81
N ASN A 25 17.81 38.67 -7.04
CA ASN A 25 16.68 37.80 -6.67
C ASN A 25 16.07 38.19 -5.32
N LEU A 26 15.98 39.50 -5.04
CA LEU A 26 15.32 40.03 -3.85
C LEU A 26 13.81 40.17 -4.08
N PRO A 27 12.97 40.24 -3.03
CA PRO A 27 11.53 40.44 -3.20
C PRO A 27 11.24 41.70 -4.02
N GLY A 28 10.61 41.55 -5.20
CA GLY A 28 10.31 42.63 -6.14
C GLY A 28 10.69 42.33 -7.61
N GLY A 29 11.48 41.30 -7.86
CA GLY A 29 11.83 40.83 -9.20
C GLY A 29 12.95 39.78 -9.15
N THR A 30 13.26 39.17 -10.28
CA THR A 30 14.38 38.23 -10.40
C THR A 30 15.40 38.72 -11.41
N VAL A 31 16.64 38.23 -11.31
CA VAL A 31 17.68 38.48 -12.33
C VAL A 31 17.20 38.00 -13.70
N GLY A 32 16.51 36.86 -13.72
CA GLY A 32 15.94 36.26 -14.91
C GLY A 32 14.91 37.16 -15.60
N ASP A 33 14.07 37.89 -14.86
CA ASP A 33 13.08 38.79 -15.45
C ASP A 33 13.74 39.87 -16.31
N THR A 34 14.86 40.42 -15.85
CA THR A 34 15.63 41.43 -16.58
C THR A 34 16.46 40.82 -17.70
N VAL A 35 17.29 39.82 -17.39
CA VAL A 35 18.21 39.21 -18.36
C VAL A 35 17.47 38.57 -19.53
N LEU A 36 16.36 37.86 -19.27
CA LEU A 36 15.58 37.24 -20.35
C LEU A 36 14.78 38.27 -21.15
N ALA A 37 14.30 39.35 -20.52
CA ALA A 37 13.65 40.45 -21.23
C ALA A 37 14.61 41.18 -22.18
N ASP A 38 15.90 41.26 -21.85
CA ASP A 38 16.92 41.82 -22.73
C ASP A 38 17.33 40.84 -23.85
N LEU A 39 17.51 39.55 -23.53
CA LEU A 39 18.07 38.57 -24.47
C LEU A 39 17.07 37.99 -25.47
N LEU A 40 15.82 37.74 -25.06
CA LEU A 40 14.82 37.09 -25.92
C LEU A 40 14.41 37.92 -27.17
N PRO A 41 14.24 39.25 -27.09
CA PRO A 41 13.91 40.07 -28.26
C PRO A 41 15.12 40.46 -29.11
N ALA A 42 16.35 40.28 -28.60
CA ALA A 42 17.58 40.74 -29.23
C ALA A 42 17.89 40.03 -30.56
N ALA A 43 18.36 40.78 -31.55
CA ALA A 43 18.92 40.26 -32.80
C ALA A 43 20.29 39.61 -32.60
N HIS A 44 21.10 40.13 -31.68
CA HIS A 44 22.47 39.67 -31.39
C HIS A 44 22.72 39.25 -29.93
N PRO A 45 21.95 38.29 -29.37
CA PRO A 45 22.15 37.87 -27.99
C PRO A 45 23.51 37.16 -27.81
N TYR A 46 24.24 37.55 -26.77
CA TYR A 46 25.52 36.95 -26.41
C TYR A 46 25.56 36.60 -24.92
N ILE A 47 25.79 35.31 -24.63
CA ILE A 47 25.80 34.76 -23.27
C ILE A 47 27.19 34.22 -22.96
N VAL A 48 27.80 34.74 -21.91
CA VAL A 48 29.01 34.22 -21.29
C VAL A 48 28.64 33.71 -19.90
N THR A 49 28.88 32.43 -19.64
CA THR A 49 28.55 31.87 -18.33
C THR A 49 29.58 30.86 -17.86
N GLY A 50 30.17 31.11 -16.70
CA GLY A 50 31.13 30.22 -16.05
C GLY A 50 30.55 28.84 -15.76
N TYR A 51 29.30 28.80 -15.31
CA TYR A 51 28.54 27.57 -15.10
C TYR A 51 27.14 27.74 -15.71
N SER A 52 26.71 26.78 -16.51
CA SER A 52 25.35 26.75 -17.06
C SER A 52 24.70 25.42 -16.72
N ALA A 53 23.47 25.45 -16.22
CA ALA A 53 22.68 24.23 -16.17
C ALA A 53 22.18 23.99 -17.60
N LEU A 54 22.61 22.89 -18.23
CA LEU A 54 22.23 22.56 -19.61
C LEU A 54 20.71 22.65 -19.83
N GLY A 55 19.90 22.25 -18.84
CA GLY A 55 18.45 22.40 -18.89
C GLY A 55 17.97 23.84 -19.01
N THR A 56 18.56 24.79 -18.27
CA THR A 56 18.22 26.22 -18.37
C THR A 56 18.60 26.79 -19.74
N LEU A 57 19.76 26.39 -20.27
CA LEU A 57 20.21 26.79 -21.61
C LEU A 57 19.28 26.27 -22.71
N VAL A 58 18.92 24.99 -22.65
CA VAL A 58 18.00 24.36 -23.61
C VAL A 58 16.63 25.03 -23.58
N THR A 59 16.08 25.33 -22.40
CA THR A 59 14.83 26.09 -22.28
C THR A 59 14.93 27.49 -22.92
N PHE A 60 16.04 28.19 -22.73
CA PHE A 60 16.25 29.49 -23.38
C PHE A 60 16.30 29.37 -24.92
N LEU A 61 17.05 28.40 -25.45
CA LEU A 61 17.12 28.17 -26.89
C LEU A 61 15.76 27.78 -27.48
N SER A 62 14.99 26.95 -26.78
CA SER A 62 13.62 26.59 -27.19
C SER A 62 12.71 27.82 -27.21
N ASN A 63 12.73 28.65 -26.16
CA ASN A 63 11.97 29.90 -26.13
C ASN A 63 12.38 30.84 -27.27
N ARG A 64 13.67 30.88 -27.63
CA ARG A 64 14.16 31.68 -28.75
C ARG A 64 13.70 31.13 -30.09
N HIS A 65 13.73 29.82 -30.27
CA HIS A 65 13.23 29.14 -31.47
C HIS A 65 11.75 29.42 -31.73
N ARG A 66 10.95 29.42 -30.66
CA ARG A 66 9.50 29.67 -30.72
C ARG A 66 9.13 31.16 -30.78
N SER A 67 10.10 32.06 -30.60
CA SER A 67 9.89 33.50 -30.62
C SER A 67 9.87 34.03 -32.06
N ASN A 68 8.95 34.96 -32.35
CA ASN A 68 8.92 35.70 -33.62
C ASN A 68 9.90 36.89 -33.64
N ALA A 69 10.65 37.12 -32.57
CA ALA A 69 11.60 38.23 -32.51
C ALA A 69 12.76 38.01 -33.50
N PRO A 70 13.28 39.08 -34.14
CA PRO A 70 14.34 38.96 -35.14
C PRO A 70 15.59 38.35 -34.50
N LEU A 71 16.14 37.29 -35.09
CA LEU A 71 17.41 36.69 -34.66
C LEU A 71 18.36 36.64 -35.85
N GLU A 72 19.49 37.35 -35.72
CA GLU A 72 20.57 37.33 -36.69
C GLU A 72 21.67 36.38 -36.23
N HIS A 73 22.20 36.57 -35.02
CA HIS A 73 23.29 35.74 -34.50
C HIS A 73 23.31 35.64 -32.97
N LEU A 74 23.20 34.41 -32.45
CA LEU A 74 23.26 34.07 -31.03
C LEU A 74 24.62 33.45 -30.70
N ARG A 75 25.31 34.03 -29.73
CA ARG A 75 26.64 33.59 -29.29
C ARG A 75 26.60 33.03 -27.88
N LEU A 76 27.21 31.86 -27.68
CA LEU A 76 27.32 31.20 -26.37
C LEU A 76 28.78 30.91 -26.04
N VAL A 77 29.24 31.33 -24.86
CA VAL A 77 30.53 30.89 -24.28
C VAL A 77 30.27 30.20 -22.96
N LEU A 78 30.62 28.92 -22.92
CA LEU A 78 30.45 28.05 -21.76
C LEU A 78 31.78 27.92 -21.02
N GLY A 79 31.75 28.12 -19.69
CA GLY A 79 32.93 28.06 -18.83
C GLY A 79 33.16 26.71 -18.17
N HIS A 80 33.95 26.72 -17.11
CA HIS A 80 34.28 25.50 -16.36
C HIS A 80 33.24 25.19 -15.30
N GLU A 81 32.68 23.99 -15.40
CA GLU A 81 31.85 23.41 -14.36
C GLU A 81 32.72 23.11 -13.12
N PRO A 82 32.32 23.51 -11.90
CA PRO A 82 33.06 23.15 -10.71
C PRO A 82 32.99 21.63 -10.56
N SER A 83 34.09 20.93 -10.81
CA SER A 83 34.20 19.49 -10.57
C SER A 83 34.09 19.26 -9.05
N PRO A 84 33.01 18.64 -8.53
CA PRO A 84 33.14 17.95 -7.27
C PRO A 84 33.87 16.66 -7.64
N THR A 85 35.20 16.68 -7.54
CA THR A 85 35.97 15.44 -7.57
C THR A 85 35.35 14.52 -6.52
N ALA A 86 34.62 13.50 -6.96
CA ALA A 86 34.12 12.48 -6.06
C ALA A 86 35.37 11.89 -5.38
N PRO A 87 35.46 11.87 -4.04
CA PRO A 87 36.60 11.26 -3.39
C PRO A 87 36.57 9.77 -3.70
N GLY A 88 37.47 9.26 -4.56
CA GLY A 88 37.70 7.82 -4.69
C GLY A 88 38.00 7.22 -6.08
N LYS A 89 38.08 7.98 -7.19
CA LYS A 89 38.54 7.41 -8.48
C LYS A 89 39.76 8.16 -9.01
N LEU A 90 40.95 7.55 -8.84
CA LEU A 90 42.12 7.92 -9.64
C LEU A 90 41.86 7.48 -11.08
N GLU A 91 41.62 8.43 -11.99
CA GLU A 91 41.64 8.14 -13.43
C GLU A 91 43.08 8.30 -13.96
N LEU A 92 43.58 7.24 -14.62
CA LEU A 92 44.96 7.12 -15.10
C LEU A 92 45.23 7.79 -16.46
N VAL A 93 44.24 8.46 -17.06
CA VAL A 93 44.34 9.06 -18.40
C VAL A 93 43.97 10.55 -18.32
N PRO A 94 44.83 11.48 -18.78
CA PRO A 94 44.46 12.90 -18.89
C PRO A 94 43.36 13.03 -19.95
N ARG A 95 42.12 13.33 -19.53
CA ARG A 95 41.03 13.69 -20.47
C ARG A 95 41.15 15.15 -20.87
N SER A 96 40.74 15.46 -22.10
CA SER A 96 40.50 16.86 -22.51
C SER A 96 39.35 17.44 -21.69
N PHE A 97 39.42 18.74 -21.38
CA PHE A 97 38.38 19.45 -20.61
C PHE A 97 36.99 19.31 -21.24
N GLU A 98 36.90 19.37 -22.57
CA GLU A 98 35.67 19.13 -23.34
C GLU A 98 35.06 17.75 -23.05
N GLY A 99 35.88 16.69 -23.02
CA GLY A 99 35.41 15.34 -22.72
C GLY A 99 34.82 15.21 -21.32
N SER A 100 35.49 15.79 -20.32
CA SER A 100 34.99 15.80 -18.93
C SER A 100 33.66 16.55 -18.77
N LEU A 101 33.47 17.66 -19.49
CA LEU A 101 32.25 18.44 -19.49
C LEU A 101 31.08 17.69 -20.15
N VAL A 102 31.33 17.08 -21.32
CA VAL A 102 30.34 16.27 -22.04
C VAL A 102 29.91 15.08 -21.18
N ASP A 103 30.86 14.36 -20.56
CA ASP A 103 30.55 13.23 -19.69
C ASP A 103 29.71 13.66 -18.48
N TYR A 104 30.02 14.82 -17.89
CA TYR A 104 29.24 15.36 -16.79
C TYR A 104 27.77 15.58 -17.20
N TRP A 105 27.52 16.31 -18.29
CA TRP A 105 26.14 16.57 -18.73
C TRP A 105 25.39 15.32 -19.17
N LEU A 106 26.07 14.37 -19.82
CA LEU A 106 25.47 13.08 -20.16
C LEU A 106 25.14 12.25 -18.90
N SER A 107 25.95 12.34 -17.85
CA SER A 107 25.69 11.65 -16.59
C SER A 107 24.52 12.26 -15.79
N ARG A 108 24.32 13.57 -15.89
CA ARG A 108 23.20 14.29 -15.25
C ARG A 108 21.91 14.11 -16.03
N GLY A 109 21.99 14.10 -17.36
CA GLY A 109 20.84 14.05 -18.26
C GLY A 109 19.96 15.30 -18.18
N LEU A 110 18.85 15.25 -18.89
CA LEU A 110 17.77 16.24 -18.84
C LEU A 110 16.46 15.56 -18.42
N SER A 111 15.51 16.34 -17.93
CA SER A 111 14.16 15.84 -17.68
C SER A 111 13.51 15.40 -19.00
N LEU A 112 12.78 14.27 -18.99
CA LEU A 112 12.04 13.80 -20.16
C LEU A 112 11.04 14.85 -20.68
N TYR A 113 10.49 15.69 -19.80
CA TYR A 113 9.61 16.78 -20.18
C TYR A 113 10.29 17.87 -21.02
N GLN A 114 11.61 17.95 -20.99
CA GLN A 114 12.41 18.88 -21.78
C GLN A 114 12.79 18.32 -23.16
N THR A 115 12.35 17.11 -23.52
CA THR A 115 12.62 16.53 -24.85
C THR A 115 12.18 17.46 -26.00
N PRO A 116 10.99 18.10 -25.97
CA PRO A 116 10.62 19.07 -27.01
C PRO A 116 11.56 20.27 -27.06
N GLU A 117 12.04 20.74 -25.90
CA GLU A 117 12.95 21.88 -25.80
C GLU A 117 14.32 21.55 -26.40
N VAL A 118 14.80 20.32 -26.22
CA VAL A 118 16.03 19.82 -26.85
C VAL A 118 15.88 19.81 -28.38
N LEU A 119 14.74 19.35 -28.89
CA LEU A 119 14.48 19.34 -30.34
C LEU A 119 14.43 20.76 -30.91
N ASP A 120 13.76 21.69 -30.24
CA ASP A 120 13.73 23.10 -30.64
C ASP A 120 15.13 23.73 -30.61
N ALA A 121 15.93 23.42 -29.58
CA ALA A 121 17.30 23.90 -29.48
C ALA A 121 18.17 23.39 -30.64
N ILE A 122 18.05 22.10 -30.99
CA ILE A 122 18.73 21.51 -32.15
C ILE A 122 18.26 22.21 -33.45
N ALA A 123 16.95 22.41 -33.62
CA ALA A 123 16.40 23.09 -34.80
C ALA A 123 16.89 24.55 -34.92
N LEU A 124 17.05 25.25 -33.80
CA LEU A 124 17.62 26.60 -33.78
C LEU A 124 19.09 26.60 -34.16
N ILE A 125 19.88 25.64 -33.66
CA ILE A 125 21.29 25.49 -34.05
C ILE A 125 21.40 25.17 -35.54
N ASP A 126 20.53 24.30 -36.06
CA ASP A 126 20.47 23.92 -37.48
C ASP A 126 20.11 25.08 -38.42
N SER A 127 19.49 26.15 -37.90
CA SER A 127 19.26 27.37 -38.67
C SER A 127 20.54 28.16 -38.99
N GLY A 128 21.68 27.78 -38.42
CA GLY A 128 22.97 28.44 -38.60
C GLY A 128 23.13 29.75 -37.82
N LYS A 129 22.15 30.08 -36.96
CA LYS A 129 22.12 31.34 -36.19
C LYS A 129 22.75 31.24 -34.81
N VAL A 130 23.18 30.06 -34.38
CA VAL A 130 23.75 29.83 -33.04
C VAL A 130 25.19 29.36 -33.18
N GLU A 131 26.13 30.09 -32.58
CA GLU A 131 27.51 29.65 -32.44
C GLU A 131 27.83 29.45 -30.95
N CYS A 132 28.40 28.28 -30.63
CA CYS A 132 28.79 27.93 -29.28
C CYS A 132 30.30 27.72 -29.19
N ARG A 133 30.90 28.25 -28.13
CA ARG A 133 32.30 28.09 -27.80
C ARG A 133 32.47 27.65 -26.36
N LEU A 134 33.57 26.96 -26.10
CA LEU A 134 33.99 26.50 -24.79
C LEU A 134 35.24 27.26 -24.38
N ALA A 135 35.26 27.80 -23.15
CA ALA A 135 36.41 28.50 -22.63
C ALA A 135 37.65 27.58 -22.63
N THR A 136 38.79 28.11 -23.09
CA THR A 136 40.05 27.36 -23.15
C THR A 136 41.12 27.98 -22.25
N GLY A 137 42.07 27.15 -21.80
CA GLY A 137 43.21 27.58 -20.99
C GLY A 137 43.27 26.99 -19.58
N SER A 138 44.36 27.31 -18.85
CA SER A 138 44.60 26.82 -17.48
C SER A 138 43.85 27.60 -16.40
N ARG A 139 43.28 28.76 -16.74
CA ARG A 139 42.56 29.63 -15.81
C ARG A 139 41.06 29.43 -15.96
N MET A 140 40.39 29.21 -14.83
CA MET A 140 38.96 28.99 -14.78
C MET A 140 38.17 30.24 -15.23
N MET A 141 37.48 30.16 -16.37
CA MET A 141 36.46 31.14 -16.76
C MET A 141 35.26 31.06 -15.80
N HIS A 142 35.10 32.12 -15.00
CA HIS A 142 34.00 32.29 -14.04
C HIS A 142 33.15 33.53 -14.35
N ALA A 143 33.31 34.15 -15.52
CA ALA A 143 32.52 35.33 -15.89
C ALA A 143 31.04 34.98 -16.07
N LYS A 144 30.14 35.92 -15.76
CA LYS A 144 28.72 35.83 -16.09
C LYS A 144 28.29 37.16 -16.69
N VAL A 145 28.12 37.17 -18.00
CA VAL A 145 27.84 38.37 -18.78
C VAL A 145 26.79 38.02 -19.83
N TYR A 146 25.76 38.86 -19.91
CA TYR A 146 24.62 38.72 -20.82
C TYR A 146 24.52 40.01 -21.62
N VAL A 147 24.63 39.92 -22.93
CA VAL A 147 24.66 41.08 -23.84
C VAL A 147 23.53 40.95 -24.84
N SER A 148 22.77 42.03 -25.02
CA SER A 148 21.80 42.23 -26.09
C SER A 148 22.17 43.46 -26.92
N ASP A 149 21.36 43.79 -27.93
CA ASP A 149 21.55 45.00 -28.73
C ASP A 149 21.38 46.29 -27.90
N GLU A 150 20.62 46.24 -26.79
CA GLU A 150 20.25 47.42 -26.01
C GLU A 150 20.81 47.44 -24.57
N ALA A 151 21.31 46.30 -24.07
CA ALA A 151 21.74 46.19 -22.69
C ALA A 151 22.82 45.12 -22.46
N LEU A 152 23.61 45.31 -21.40
CA LEU A 152 24.60 44.38 -20.91
C LEU A 152 24.39 44.20 -19.41
N THR A 153 24.18 42.96 -18.97
CA THR A 153 24.11 42.60 -17.55
C THR A 153 25.30 41.73 -17.19
N GLY A 154 26.11 42.15 -16.22
CA GLY A 154 27.26 41.40 -15.71
C GLY A 154 27.25 41.31 -14.18
N GLY A 155 27.64 40.16 -13.62
CA GLY A 155 27.62 39.98 -12.16
C GLY A 155 27.94 38.57 -11.68
N SER A 156 27.34 38.18 -10.56
CA SER A 156 27.56 36.87 -9.93
C SER A 156 26.62 35.76 -10.44
N SER A 157 25.54 36.12 -11.14
CA SER A 157 24.47 35.18 -11.51
C SER A 157 24.86 34.26 -12.65
N ASN A 158 25.04 32.97 -12.39
CA ASN A 158 25.18 31.95 -13.43
C ASN A 158 23.87 31.68 -14.16
N PHE A 159 23.94 31.24 -15.42
CA PHE A 159 22.78 30.93 -16.26
C PHE A 159 22.13 29.60 -15.85
N THR A 160 21.47 29.63 -14.69
CA THR A 160 20.89 28.48 -13.98
C THR A 160 19.60 28.94 -13.29
N ASP A 161 18.69 28.01 -12.97
CA ASP A 161 17.47 28.38 -12.22
C ASP A 161 17.79 29.02 -10.85
N GLY A 162 18.84 28.54 -10.18
CA GLY A 162 19.34 29.13 -8.93
C GLY A 162 19.81 30.57 -9.11
N GLY A 163 20.73 30.82 -10.04
CA GLY A 163 21.29 32.15 -10.29
C GLY A 163 20.27 33.15 -10.84
N LEU A 164 19.35 32.70 -11.68
CA LEU A 164 18.37 33.59 -12.30
C LEU A 164 17.16 33.90 -11.41
N LYS A 165 16.87 33.11 -10.36
CA LYS A 165 15.61 33.27 -9.60
C LYS A 165 15.69 33.15 -8.08
N ARG A 166 16.72 32.50 -7.52
CA ARG A 166 16.69 32.06 -6.11
C ARG A 166 17.87 32.55 -5.28
N ASN A 167 19.07 32.50 -5.83
CA ASN A 167 20.29 32.81 -5.10
C ASN A 167 20.38 34.31 -4.77
N HIS A 168 21.06 34.65 -3.68
CA HIS A 168 21.45 36.03 -3.43
C HIS A 168 22.56 36.42 -4.42
N GLU A 169 22.18 37.22 -5.42
CA GLU A 169 23.05 37.61 -6.51
C GLU A 169 23.20 39.14 -6.57
N PHE A 170 24.36 39.59 -7.02
CA PHE A 170 24.65 40.99 -7.30
C PHE A 170 25.07 41.14 -8.76
N ASN A 171 24.34 41.99 -9.49
CA ASN A 171 24.61 42.24 -10.90
C ASN A 171 24.48 43.73 -11.19
N ILE A 172 25.12 44.16 -12.27
CA ILE A 172 25.03 45.50 -12.82
C ILE A 172 24.51 45.38 -14.25
N ARG A 173 23.48 46.16 -14.56
CA ARG A 173 22.93 46.32 -15.91
C ARG A 173 23.29 47.70 -16.44
N LEU A 174 23.91 47.71 -17.62
CA LEU A 174 24.20 48.89 -18.43
C LEU A 174 23.25 48.87 -19.62
N ILE A 175 22.62 50.00 -19.93
CA ILE A 175 21.85 50.18 -21.17
C ILE A 175 22.71 50.88 -22.22
N ALA A 176 22.32 50.81 -23.49
CA ALA A 176 23.10 51.35 -24.61
C ALA A 176 23.45 52.85 -24.49
N SER A 177 22.65 53.62 -23.75
CA SER A 177 22.92 55.05 -23.47
C SER A 177 23.93 55.29 -22.35
N ASP A 178 24.32 54.27 -21.57
CA ASP A 178 25.34 54.39 -20.54
C ASP A 178 26.74 54.51 -21.17
N ALA A 179 27.53 55.48 -20.71
CA ALA A 179 28.86 55.75 -21.26
C ALA A 179 29.85 54.56 -21.19
N LEU A 180 29.65 53.64 -20.23
CA LEU A 180 30.48 52.44 -20.06
C LEU A 180 30.06 51.27 -20.94
N PHE A 181 28.87 51.31 -21.57
CA PHE A 181 28.32 50.19 -22.31
C PHE A 181 29.25 49.71 -23.45
N PRO A 182 29.80 50.58 -24.33
CA PRO A 182 30.68 50.12 -25.42
C PRO A 182 31.94 49.41 -24.90
N GLY A 183 32.58 49.95 -23.86
CA GLY A 183 33.76 49.35 -23.25
C GLY A 183 33.47 48.03 -22.53
N ALA A 184 32.29 47.91 -21.90
CA ALA A 184 31.86 46.67 -21.26
C ALA A 184 31.57 45.57 -22.29
N VAL A 185 30.97 45.91 -23.43
CA VAL A 185 30.76 44.97 -24.55
C VAL A 185 32.10 44.53 -25.12
N GLU A 186 33.04 45.46 -25.36
CA GLU A 186 34.39 45.11 -25.85
C GLU A 186 35.15 44.20 -24.87
N ALA A 187 34.99 44.43 -23.56
CA ALA A 187 35.55 43.55 -22.54
C ALA A 187 34.92 42.14 -22.56
N ALA A 188 33.61 42.03 -22.83
CA ALA A 188 32.93 40.75 -22.98
C ALA A 188 33.39 39.97 -24.22
N GLU A 189 33.80 40.65 -25.30
CA GLU A 189 34.33 40.02 -26.52
C GLU A 189 35.65 39.27 -26.30
N VAL A 190 36.40 39.58 -25.24
CA VAL A 190 37.62 38.84 -24.89
C VAL A 190 37.30 37.36 -24.64
N PHE A 191 36.21 37.07 -23.93
CA PHE A 191 35.79 35.70 -23.66
C PHE A 191 35.44 34.90 -24.92
N TRP A 192 34.95 35.57 -25.97
CA TRP A 192 34.66 34.94 -27.26
C TRP A 192 35.93 34.57 -28.02
N ARG A 193 36.91 35.48 -28.03
CA ARG A 193 38.19 35.31 -28.72
C ARG A 193 39.06 34.22 -28.09
N ASP A 194 39.01 34.11 -26.76
CA ASP A 194 39.81 33.14 -25.98
C ASP A 194 39.14 31.75 -25.87
N ALA A 195 37.94 31.58 -26.42
CA ALA A 195 37.20 30.32 -26.41
C ALA A 195 37.34 29.57 -27.74
N ALA A 196 37.28 28.23 -27.70
CA ALA A 196 37.34 27.36 -28.87
C ALA A 196 35.92 26.93 -29.32
N PRO A 197 35.70 26.68 -30.62
CA PRO A 197 34.44 26.14 -31.13
C PRO A 197 33.99 24.89 -30.37
N PHE A 198 32.70 24.78 -30.07
CA PHE A 198 32.12 23.64 -29.37
C PHE A 198 30.84 23.15 -30.06
N ASP A 199 30.77 21.85 -30.33
CA ASP A 199 29.62 21.23 -30.98
C ASP A 199 28.51 20.92 -29.97
N LEU A 200 27.76 21.96 -29.60
CA LEU A 200 26.58 21.84 -28.73
C LEU A 200 25.53 20.91 -29.32
N LYS A 201 25.39 20.86 -30.65
CA LYS A 201 24.43 19.98 -31.32
C LYS A 201 24.77 18.51 -31.08
N ALA A 202 26.03 18.12 -31.23
CA ALA A 202 26.46 16.74 -30.98
C ALA A 202 26.21 16.31 -29.53
N LEU A 203 26.41 17.21 -28.56
CA LEU A 203 26.04 16.95 -27.16
C LEU A 203 24.52 16.71 -27.02
N LEU A 204 23.69 17.61 -27.55
CA LEU A 204 22.23 17.50 -27.47
C LEU A 204 21.70 16.24 -28.17
N GLN A 205 22.29 15.86 -29.30
CA GLN A 205 21.95 14.62 -30.00
C GLN A 205 22.33 13.38 -29.20
N ARG A 206 23.44 13.40 -28.45
CA ARG A 206 23.84 12.30 -27.55
C ARG A 206 22.93 12.15 -26.33
N LEU A 207 22.19 13.20 -25.96
CA LEU A 207 21.15 13.13 -24.93
C LEU A 207 19.86 12.48 -25.44
N LEU A 208 19.68 12.40 -26.77
CA LEU A 208 18.55 11.77 -27.40
C LEU A 208 18.92 10.36 -27.86
N ARG A 209 18.00 9.41 -27.67
CA ARG A 209 18.08 8.10 -28.31
C ARG A 209 16.82 7.90 -29.15
N HIS A 210 17.01 7.88 -30.47
CA HIS A 210 15.93 7.56 -31.39
C HIS A 210 15.59 6.08 -31.27
N VAL A 211 14.39 5.79 -30.78
CA VAL A 211 13.86 4.44 -30.62
C VAL A 211 12.50 4.36 -31.30
N THR A 212 12.08 3.15 -31.66
CA THR A 212 10.71 2.94 -32.11
C THR A 212 9.73 3.16 -30.95
N TRP A 213 8.48 3.52 -31.25
CA TRP A 213 7.44 3.62 -30.21
C TRP A 213 7.26 2.29 -29.46
N CYS A 214 7.48 1.15 -30.12
CA CYS A 214 7.46 -0.18 -29.50
C CYS A 214 8.58 -0.33 -28.46
N GLU A 215 9.82 0.04 -28.80
CA GLU A 215 10.96 -0.05 -27.88
C GLU A 215 10.79 0.91 -26.69
N ALA A 216 10.30 2.14 -26.94
CA ALA A 216 9.97 3.09 -25.88
C ALA A 216 8.89 2.52 -24.93
N LEU A 217 7.81 1.96 -25.48
CA LEU A 217 6.74 1.33 -24.70
C LEU A 217 7.25 0.11 -23.92
N CYS A 218 8.07 -0.74 -24.53
CA CYS A 218 8.70 -1.89 -23.88
C CYS A 218 9.60 -1.46 -22.73
N ARG A 219 10.48 -0.45 -22.91
CA ARG A 219 11.35 0.03 -21.83
C ARG A 219 10.52 0.67 -20.71
N ALA A 220 9.51 1.48 -21.04
CA ALA A 220 8.62 2.06 -20.03
C ALA A 220 7.86 0.99 -19.23
N SER A 221 7.36 -0.05 -19.92
CA SER A 221 6.70 -1.19 -19.28
C SER A 221 7.66 -1.96 -18.38
N ALA A 222 8.88 -2.23 -18.85
CA ALA A 222 9.91 -2.93 -18.08
C ALA A 222 10.31 -2.12 -16.84
N GLU A 223 10.49 -0.80 -16.97
CA GLU A 223 10.82 0.07 -15.84
C GLU A 223 9.76 0.00 -14.73
N ILE A 224 8.48 -0.02 -15.10
CA ILE A 224 7.37 -0.14 -14.15
C ILE A 224 7.27 -1.56 -13.56
N LEU A 225 7.43 -2.59 -14.39
CA LEU A 225 7.18 -3.98 -14.01
C LEU A 225 8.36 -4.60 -13.25
N GLU A 226 9.59 -4.29 -13.63
CA GLU A 226 10.83 -4.83 -13.07
C GLU A 226 11.37 -3.98 -11.91
N GLY A 227 11.11 -2.67 -11.94
CA GLY A 227 11.37 -1.80 -10.79
C GLY A 227 12.84 -1.47 -10.54
N GLU A 228 13.69 -1.54 -11.57
CA GLU A 228 15.13 -1.19 -11.48
C GLU A 228 15.33 0.22 -10.89
N TRP A 229 14.53 1.21 -11.30
CA TRP A 229 14.57 2.57 -10.74
C TRP A 229 14.44 2.63 -9.21
N ALA A 230 13.75 1.67 -8.58
CA ALA A 230 13.48 1.69 -7.15
C ALA A 230 14.64 1.13 -6.33
N GLU A 231 15.65 0.50 -6.93
CA GLU A 231 16.73 -0.17 -6.19
C GLU A 231 17.45 0.75 -5.21
N ARG A 232 17.72 2.01 -5.61
CA ARG A 232 18.38 3.00 -4.74
C ARG A 232 17.54 3.38 -3.52
N LEU A 233 16.22 3.31 -3.63
CA LEU A 233 15.29 3.60 -2.54
C LEU A 233 15.12 2.39 -1.61
N ILE A 234 15.21 1.19 -2.18
CA ILE A 234 15.10 -0.07 -1.45
C ILE A 234 16.40 -0.40 -0.70
N ALA A 235 17.54 0.10 -1.19
CA ALA A 235 18.88 -0.11 -0.64
C ALA A 235 19.16 0.64 0.69
N ALA A 236 18.13 1.04 1.44
CA ALA A 236 18.29 1.61 2.78
C ALA A 236 19.24 0.73 3.61
N PRO A 237 20.09 1.34 4.46
CA PRO A 237 21.17 0.64 5.14
C PRO A 237 20.60 -0.52 5.96
N SER A 238 20.74 -1.72 5.39
CA SER A 238 20.36 -2.95 6.05
C SER A 238 21.33 -3.11 7.21
N THR A 239 20.81 -3.37 8.40
CA THR A 239 21.67 -3.75 9.53
C THR A 239 22.54 -4.94 9.10
N PRO A 240 23.83 -4.97 9.46
CA PRO A 240 24.69 -6.12 9.17
C PRO A 240 24.02 -7.41 9.67
N GLY A 241 23.73 -8.34 8.75
CA GLY A 241 23.06 -9.61 9.06
C GLY A 241 21.56 -9.71 8.70
N ALA A 242 20.91 -8.64 8.24
CA ALA A 242 19.55 -8.74 7.70
C ALA A 242 19.55 -9.54 6.38
N ALA A 243 18.64 -10.53 6.26
CA ALA A 243 18.51 -11.29 5.01
C ALA A 243 18.16 -10.34 3.85
N PRO A 244 18.65 -10.56 2.63
CA PRO A 244 18.28 -9.75 1.48
C PRO A 244 16.80 -9.94 1.10
N LEU A 245 16.24 -8.97 0.39
CA LEU A 245 14.94 -9.12 -0.27
C LEU A 245 15.06 -10.03 -1.50
N TRP A 246 14.07 -10.89 -1.70
CA TRP A 246 13.97 -11.65 -2.94
C TRP A 246 13.64 -10.74 -4.14
N PRO A 247 14.01 -11.11 -5.37
CA PRO A 247 13.72 -10.31 -6.55
C PRO A 247 12.22 -9.98 -6.69
N SER A 248 11.33 -10.94 -6.39
CA SER A 248 9.88 -10.71 -6.41
C SER A 248 9.40 -9.69 -5.38
N GLN A 249 10.06 -9.59 -4.22
CA GLN A 249 9.76 -8.59 -3.19
C GLN A 249 10.24 -7.20 -3.64
N LYS A 250 11.44 -7.10 -4.24
CA LYS A 250 11.93 -5.84 -4.82
C LYS A 250 10.99 -5.31 -5.90
N LYS A 251 10.60 -6.18 -6.85
CA LYS A 251 9.58 -5.88 -7.88
C LYS A 251 8.26 -5.43 -7.24
N GLY A 252 7.84 -6.07 -6.15
CA GLY A 252 6.63 -5.70 -5.40
C GLY A 252 6.68 -4.34 -4.75
N ILE A 253 7.80 -3.99 -4.12
CA ILE A 253 8.01 -2.68 -3.50
C ILE A 253 8.04 -1.59 -4.58
N ALA A 254 8.76 -1.80 -5.68
CA ALA A 254 8.82 -0.84 -6.78
C ALA A 254 7.44 -0.52 -7.37
N GLN A 255 6.66 -1.57 -7.67
CA GLN A 255 5.28 -1.40 -8.15
C GLN A 255 4.39 -0.69 -7.12
N ALA A 256 4.54 -1.00 -5.83
CA ALA A 256 3.78 -0.35 -4.77
C ALA A 256 4.14 1.13 -4.63
N LEU A 257 5.43 1.48 -4.74
CA LEU A 257 5.87 2.88 -4.75
C LEU A 257 5.31 3.64 -5.94
N TRP A 258 5.32 3.03 -7.14
CA TRP A 258 4.70 3.64 -8.32
C TRP A 258 3.21 3.92 -8.10
N VAL A 259 2.47 2.96 -7.52
CA VAL A 259 1.05 3.16 -7.18
C VAL A 259 0.88 4.31 -6.20
N ILE A 260 1.70 4.37 -5.14
CA ILE A 260 1.65 5.45 -4.13
C ILE A 260 1.92 6.81 -4.77
N ASP A 261 2.89 6.92 -5.67
CA ASP A 261 3.24 8.21 -6.30
C ASP A 261 2.15 8.75 -7.22
N ASN A 262 1.42 7.87 -7.89
CA ASN A 262 0.42 8.24 -8.88
C ASN A 262 -1.00 8.33 -8.30
N ILE A 263 -1.29 7.56 -7.24
CA ILE A 263 -2.64 7.36 -6.72
C ILE A 263 -2.74 7.71 -5.22
N GLY A 264 -1.64 7.79 -4.49
CA GLY A 264 -1.60 8.15 -3.07
C GLY A 264 -1.71 6.97 -2.11
N SER A 265 -2.44 5.92 -2.47
CA SER A 265 -2.67 4.74 -1.62
C SER A 265 -2.46 3.42 -2.37
N VAL A 266 -2.03 2.38 -1.66
CA VAL A 266 -1.77 1.05 -2.24
C VAL A 266 -2.34 -0.07 -1.37
N LEU A 267 -2.83 -1.10 -2.05
CA LEU A 267 -3.17 -2.39 -1.49
C LEU A 267 -2.17 -3.46 -1.95
N VAL A 268 -1.40 -3.99 -1.02
CA VAL A 268 -0.49 -5.12 -1.25
C VAL A 268 -1.22 -6.42 -0.90
N ALA A 269 -1.64 -7.14 -1.93
CA ALA A 269 -2.45 -8.36 -1.84
C ALA A 269 -1.68 -9.64 -2.24
N ASP A 270 -0.37 -9.66 -2.01
CA ASP A 270 0.49 -10.81 -2.30
C ASP A 270 0.15 -12.03 -1.43
N ALA A 271 0.24 -13.23 -2.01
CA ALA A 271 -0.15 -14.50 -1.37
C ALA A 271 0.45 -14.71 0.04
N THR A 272 -0.26 -15.43 0.92
CA THR A 272 0.24 -15.82 2.25
C THR A 272 1.59 -16.54 2.13
N GLY A 273 2.58 -16.15 2.94
CA GLY A 273 3.94 -16.73 2.89
C GLY A 273 4.93 -15.98 1.99
N SER A 274 4.53 -14.90 1.33
CA SER A 274 5.41 -14.06 0.46
C SER A 274 6.38 -13.14 1.22
N GLY A 275 6.30 -13.09 2.55
CA GLY A 275 7.11 -12.17 3.37
C GLY A 275 6.57 -10.73 3.39
N LYS A 276 5.24 -10.54 3.43
CA LYS A 276 4.58 -9.22 3.45
C LYS A 276 5.09 -8.28 4.56
N THR A 277 5.40 -8.78 5.74
CA THR A 277 5.96 -7.95 6.83
C THR A 277 7.29 -7.33 6.43
N LYS A 278 8.19 -8.12 5.84
CA LYS A 278 9.48 -7.64 5.33
C LYS A 278 9.30 -6.70 4.15
N THR A 279 8.50 -7.09 3.15
CA THR A 279 8.15 -6.22 2.01
C THR A 279 7.56 -4.88 2.49
N GLY A 280 6.67 -4.93 3.48
CA GLY A 280 6.00 -3.76 4.03
C GLY A 280 6.94 -2.85 4.82
N ALA A 281 7.85 -3.41 5.62
CA ALA A 281 8.86 -2.63 6.33
C ALA A 281 9.76 -1.83 5.36
N HIS A 282 10.27 -2.50 4.32
CA HIS A 282 11.06 -1.84 3.28
C HIS A 282 10.25 -0.81 2.48
N LEU A 283 8.97 -1.11 2.18
CA LEU A 283 8.08 -0.17 1.51
C LEU A 283 7.86 1.09 2.36
N LEU A 284 7.58 0.94 3.66
CA LEU A 284 7.42 2.07 4.58
C LEU A 284 8.70 2.90 4.72
N ALA A 285 9.86 2.24 4.76
CA ALA A 285 11.14 2.93 4.78
C ALA A 285 11.37 3.75 3.50
N ALA A 286 11.06 3.17 2.33
CA ALA A 286 11.18 3.87 1.05
C ALA A 286 10.21 5.07 0.93
N ILE A 287 8.96 4.93 1.39
CA ILE A 287 7.99 6.03 1.43
C ILE A 287 8.48 7.14 2.36
N ALA A 288 8.90 6.81 3.58
CA ALA A 288 9.41 7.78 4.54
C ALA A 288 10.66 8.52 4.00
N GLY A 289 11.57 7.79 3.35
CA GLY A 289 12.75 8.36 2.69
C GLY A 289 12.40 9.35 1.58
N ARG A 290 11.37 9.06 0.77
CA ARG A 290 10.88 9.98 -0.28
C ARG A 290 10.28 11.25 0.29
N ILE A 291 9.42 11.12 1.29
CA ILE A 291 8.81 12.27 1.96
C ILE A 291 9.92 13.15 2.57
N TRP A 292 10.92 12.53 3.20
CA TRP A 292 12.10 13.23 3.72
C TRP A 292 12.87 13.98 2.62
N SER A 293 13.21 13.30 1.52
CA SER A 293 13.98 13.91 0.42
C SER A 293 13.25 15.07 -0.28
N SER A 294 11.92 15.09 -0.22
CA SER A 294 11.10 16.18 -0.79
C SER A 294 10.94 17.38 0.15
N GLY A 295 11.45 17.31 1.38
CA GLY A 295 11.29 18.35 2.41
C GLY A 295 9.87 18.46 2.97
N ARG A 296 8.98 17.50 2.66
CA ARG A 296 7.56 17.50 3.06
C ARG A 296 7.29 16.74 4.35
N MET A 297 8.34 16.27 5.02
CA MET A 297 8.21 15.46 6.23
C MET A 297 7.62 16.29 7.37
N ARG A 298 6.41 15.92 7.80
CA ARG A 298 5.86 16.37 9.08
C ARG A 298 6.53 15.54 10.18
N ARG A 299 6.68 16.05 11.40
CA ARG A 299 7.47 15.46 12.52
C ARG A 299 7.09 14.01 12.94
N ASN A 300 6.26 13.29 12.20
CA ASN A 300 5.61 12.06 12.65
C ASN A 300 6.07 10.84 11.87
N THR A 301 6.41 9.82 12.63
CA THR A 301 6.73 8.47 12.20
C THR A 301 5.51 7.80 11.52
N PRO A 302 5.70 6.92 10.52
CA PRO A 302 4.62 6.06 10.02
C PRO A 302 3.91 5.31 11.16
N VAL A 303 2.59 5.16 11.06
CA VAL A 303 1.78 4.39 12.00
C VAL A 303 1.38 3.07 11.35
N LEU A 304 1.55 1.96 12.07
CA LEU A 304 1.22 0.63 11.60
C LEU A 304 0.26 -0.06 12.56
N VAL A 305 -0.83 -0.60 12.02
CA VAL A 305 -1.82 -1.39 12.75
C VAL A 305 -1.76 -2.84 12.28
N CYS A 306 -1.57 -3.80 13.18
CA CYS A 306 -1.41 -5.21 12.82
C CYS A 306 -2.00 -6.20 13.86
N PRO A 307 -2.15 -7.50 13.53
CA PRO A 307 -2.53 -8.51 14.51
C PRO A 307 -1.49 -8.64 15.66
N PRO A 308 -1.91 -8.93 16.91
CA PRO A 308 -0.99 -9.04 18.05
C PRO A 308 0.17 -10.00 17.82
N ALA A 309 -0.07 -11.12 17.15
CA ALA A 309 0.91 -12.18 16.92
C ALA A 309 2.08 -11.78 16.01
N VAL A 310 1.95 -10.72 15.22
CA VAL A 310 2.98 -10.27 14.27
C VAL A 310 3.60 -8.91 14.64
N ARG A 311 3.16 -8.29 15.75
CA ARG A 311 3.62 -6.96 16.18
C ARG A 311 5.13 -6.90 16.34
N GLU A 312 5.70 -7.80 17.14
CA GLU A 312 7.15 -7.83 17.39
C GLU A 312 7.95 -8.07 16.11
N ASN A 313 7.39 -8.86 15.19
CA ASN A 313 8.02 -9.11 13.89
C ASN A 313 8.07 -7.84 13.03
N TRP A 314 6.96 -7.08 12.99
CA TRP A 314 6.91 -5.79 12.31
C TRP A 314 7.88 -4.77 12.91
N GLU A 315 7.95 -4.67 14.24
CA GLU A 315 8.90 -3.77 14.92
C GLU A 315 10.35 -4.15 14.59
N ARG A 316 10.68 -5.44 14.56
CA ARG A 316 12.01 -5.95 14.21
C ARG A 316 12.39 -5.66 12.75
N GLU A 317 11.52 -5.99 11.80
CA GLU A 317 11.77 -5.77 10.37
C GLU A 317 11.88 -4.27 10.04
N ALA A 318 11.05 -3.44 10.67
CA ALA A 318 11.12 -1.99 10.51
C ALA A 318 12.43 -1.40 11.07
N ALA A 319 12.85 -1.86 12.25
CA ALA A 319 14.13 -1.48 12.84
C ALA A 319 15.31 -1.90 11.94
N ALA A 320 15.22 -3.08 11.30
CA ALA A 320 16.24 -3.55 10.36
C ALA A 320 16.37 -2.64 9.11
N CYS A 321 15.28 -1.97 8.74
CA CYS A 321 15.23 -0.97 7.67
C CYS A 321 15.60 0.46 8.13
N GLY A 322 15.99 0.64 9.39
CA GLY A 322 16.36 1.96 9.94
C GLY A 322 15.18 2.89 10.26
N ILE A 323 13.95 2.36 10.29
CA ILE A 323 12.76 3.12 10.68
C ILE A 323 12.16 2.58 11.98
N ARG A 324 11.39 3.40 12.70
CA ARG A 324 10.75 3.01 13.96
C ARG A 324 9.26 3.38 13.98
N PRO A 325 8.43 2.76 13.12
CA PRO A 325 7.00 3.04 13.05
C PRO A 325 6.32 2.85 14.41
N ALA A 326 5.27 3.64 14.68
CA ALA A 326 4.42 3.40 15.83
C ALA A 326 3.52 2.19 15.53
N VAL A 327 3.86 1.03 16.09
CA VAL A 327 3.16 -0.24 15.81
C VAL A 327 2.14 -0.55 16.89
N TYR A 328 0.89 -0.70 16.48
CA TYR A 328 -0.24 -0.98 17.37
C TYR A 328 -0.98 -2.25 16.97
N SER A 329 -1.46 -2.98 17.98
CA SER A 329 -2.29 -4.16 17.75
C SER A 329 -3.73 -3.80 17.36
N HIS A 330 -4.40 -4.65 16.57
CA HIS A 330 -5.83 -4.50 16.25
C HIS A 330 -6.73 -4.38 17.48
N GLY A 331 -6.33 -4.99 18.61
CA GLY A 331 -7.12 -5.02 19.84
C GLY A 331 -7.33 -3.64 20.46
N TYR A 332 -6.34 -2.75 20.34
CA TYR A 332 -6.42 -1.40 20.91
C TYR A 332 -7.48 -0.52 20.23
N LEU A 333 -7.85 -0.81 18.99
CA LEU A 333 -8.90 -0.08 18.28
C LEU A 333 -10.31 -0.39 18.78
N SER A 334 -10.48 -1.49 19.51
CA SER A 334 -11.76 -1.93 20.09
C SER A 334 -11.78 -1.91 21.62
N ALA A 335 -10.64 -1.61 22.27
CA ALA A 335 -10.51 -1.62 23.72
C ALA A 335 -11.19 -0.40 24.37
N LYS A 336 -11.52 -0.52 25.66
CA LYS A 336 -11.93 0.62 26.49
C LYS A 336 -10.77 1.60 26.65
N ALA A 337 -11.09 2.86 26.94
CA ALA A 337 -10.11 3.93 27.10
C ALA A 337 -9.01 3.53 28.10
N SER A 338 -7.78 3.58 27.62
CA SER A 338 -6.51 3.37 28.31
C SER A 338 -5.47 4.32 27.72
N GLU A 339 -4.35 4.52 28.39
CA GLU A 339 -3.26 5.39 27.93
C GLU A 339 -2.81 5.03 26.51
N GLN A 340 -2.62 3.74 26.22
CA GLN A 340 -2.24 3.27 24.88
C GLN A 340 -3.29 3.54 23.80
N THR A 341 -4.58 3.53 24.14
CA THR A 341 -5.64 3.86 23.17
C THR A 341 -5.69 5.35 22.85
N VAL A 342 -5.35 6.21 23.82
CA VAL A 342 -5.27 7.67 23.60
C VAL A 342 -4.08 8.00 22.72
N LEU A 343 -2.91 7.42 23.01
CA LEU A 343 -1.71 7.55 22.18
C LEU A 343 -1.96 7.07 20.74
N LEU A 344 -2.60 5.91 20.59
CA LEU A 344 -2.99 5.39 19.27
C LEU A 344 -3.89 6.34 18.49
N GLU A 345 -4.93 6.90 19.12
CA GLU A 345 -5.83 7.84 18.44
C GLU A 345 -5.12 9.11 18.01
N ASP A 346 -4.20 9.59 18.83
CA ASP A 346 -3.38 10.76 18.55
C ASP A 346 -2.40 10.52 17.41
N ASP A 347 -1.64 9.42 17.48
CA ASP A 347 -0.73 8.97 16.42
C ASP A 347 -1.49 8.77 15.11
N LEU A 348 -2.65 8.09 15.15
CA LEU A 348 -3.50 7.91 13.98
C LEU A 348 -3.93 9.25 13.41
N ARG A 349 -4.34 10.23 14.21
CA ARG A 349 -4.76 11.54 13.67
C ARG A 349 -3.62 12.27 12.97
N ARG A 350 -2.40 12.11 13.47
CA ARG A 350 -1.21 12.84 12.99
C ARG A 350 -0.39 12.08 11.95
N ALA A 351 -0.69 10.81 11.70
CA ALA A 351 0.06 9.94 10.81
C ALA A 351 0.05 10.49 9.38
N GLN A 352 1.25 10.74 8.82
CA GLN A 352 1.40 11.08 7.40
C GLN A 352 1.33 9.81 6.52
N VAL A 353 1.79 8.68 7.06
CA VAL A 353 1.72 7.37 6.43
C VAL A 353 1.02 6.41 7.39
N LEU A 354 -0.08 5.81 6.94
CA LEU A 354 -0.84 4.82 7.70
C LEU A 354 -0.76 3.45 7.01
N ALA A 355 -0.23 2.46 7.73
CA ALA A 355 -0.21 1.08 7.31
C ALA A 355 -1.20 0.22 8.11
N VAL A 356 -1.93 -0.66 7.42
CA VAL A 356 -2.88 -1.58 8.06
C VAL A 356 -2.66 -2.99 7.52
N ASP A 357 -2.24 -3.89 8.41
CA ASP A 357 -2.09 -5.31 8.11
C ASP A 357 -3.42 -6.06 8.30
N GLU A 358 -3.61 -7.13 7.54
CA GLU A 358 -4.85 -7.91 7.48
C GLU A 358 -6.12 -7.04 7.39
N VAL A 359 -6.15 -6.18 6.37
CA VAL A 359 -7.20 -5.15 6.15
C VAL A 359 -8.62 -5.73 6.08
N HIS A 360 -8.76 -7.02 5.77
CA HIS A 360 -10.05 -7.72 5.77
C HIS A 360 -10.76 -7.66 7.14
N ASN A 361 -10.02 -7.40 8.23
CA ASN A 361 -10.59 -7.12 9.55
C ASN A 361 -11.38 -5.80 9.62
N PHE A 362 -11.20 -4.90 8.66
CA PHE A 362 -11.74 -3.54 8.71
C PHE A 362 -12.92 -3.31 7.76
N LEU A 363 -13.45 -4.36 7.13
CA LEU A 363 -14.56 -4.27 6.17
C LEU A 363 -15.89 -3.81 6.80
N ALA A 364 -16.08 -4.01 8.11
CA ALA A 364 -17.29 -3.57 8.80
C ALA A 364 -17.26 -2.06 9.13
N HIS A 365 -17.67 -1.21 8.17
CA HIS A 365 -17.62 0.26 8.26
C HIS A 365 -18.24 0.88 9.54
N ARG A 366 -19.25 0.25 10.15
CA ARG A 366 -19.88 0.76 11.40
C ARG A 366 -19.13 0.37 12.67
N SER A 367 -18.19 -0.56 12.59
CA SER A 367 -17.41 -0.97 13.76
C SER A 367 -16.60 0.22 14.29
N GLN A 368 -16.44 0.30 15.61
CA GLN A 368 -15.59 1.34 16.21
C GLN A 368 -14.17 1.28 15.66
N ARG A 369 -13.63 0.07 15.52
CA ARG A 369 -12.31 -0.20 14.96
C ARG A 369 -12.13 0.42 13.57
N THR A 370 -13.04 0.17 12.63
CA THR A 370 -12.95 0.73 11.27
C THR A 370 -13.10 2.25 11.27
N ARG A 371 -14.02 2.80 12.07
CA ARG A 371 -14.19 4.26 12.16
C ARG A 371 -12.94 4.98 12.63
N LYS A 372 -12.19 4.44 13.59
CA LYS A 372 -10.92 5.03 14.04
C LYS A 372 -9.87 5.08 12.92
N VAL A 373 -9.77 4.02 12.12
CA VAL A 373 -8.86 3.95 10.97
C VAL A 373 -9.30 4.89 9.83
N LEU A 374 -10.60 5.03 9.60
CA LEU A 374 -11.15 5.95 8.59
C LEU A 374 -11.07 7.43 8.99
N ALA A 375 -11.01 7.75 10.28
CA ALA A 375 -10.89 9.12 10.77
C ALA A 375 -9.49 9.74 10.57
N ASN A 376 -8.49 8.94 10.19
CA ASN A 376 -7.16 9.43 9.85
C ASN A 376 -7.14 10.09 8.46
N THR A 377 -6.36 11.16 8.33
CA THR A 377 -6.12 11.92 7.10
C THR A 377 -4.67 11.76 6.63
N ALA A 378 -4.16 10.52 6.60
CA ALA A 378 -2.80 10.27 6.11
C ALA A 378 -2.70 10.59 4.61
N ASP A 379 -1.57 11.19 4.22
CA ASP A 379 -1.24 11.45 2.82
C ASP A 379 -1.12 10.13 2.03
N HIS A 380 -0.63 9.07 2.70
CA HIS A 380 -0.45 7.75 2.10
C HIS A 380 -1.02 6.64 2.96
N ARG A 381 -1.80 5.74 2.35
CA ARG A 381 -2.34 4.53 3.00
C ARG A 381 -1.78 3.27 2.36
N VAL A 382 -1.22 2.39 3.17
CA VAL A 382 -0.62 1.13 2.75
C VAL A 382 -1.37 -0.03 3.40
N LEU A 383 -2.18 -0.73 2.62
CA LEU A 383 -3.02 -1.81 3.12
C LEU A 383 -2.39 -3.15 2.74
N PHE A 384 -2.29 -4.07 3.70
CA PHE A 384 -1.82 -5.43 3.45
C PHE A 384 -2.95 -6.44 3.63
N THR A 385 -2.99 -7.43 2.74
CA THR A 385 -3.88 -8.58 2.87
C THR A 385 -3.31 -9.79 2.16
N ALA A 386 -3.57 -10.98 2.69
CA ALA A 386 -3.30 -12.21 1.96
C ALA A 386 -4.54 -12.75 1.22
N THR A 387 -5.73 -12.28 1.61
CA THR A 387 -7.00 -12.75 1.07
C THR A 387 -7.37 -11.92 -0.17
N PRO A 388 -7.78 -12.56 -1.27
CA PRO A 388 -8.34 -11.82 -2.39
C PRO A 388 -9.53 -10.98 -1.90
N ILE A 389 -9.62 -9.72 -2.33
CA ILE A 389 -10.83 -8.92 -2.13
C ILE A 389 -11.93 -9.56 -2.97
N ASN A 390 -12.76 -10.42 -2.37
CA ASN A 390 -14.06 -10.77 -2.94
C ASN A 390 -14.90 -11.58 -1.94
N THR A 391 -16.00 -10.98 -1.46
CA THR A 391 -17.26 -11.70 -1.21
C THR A 391 -18.53 -10.88 -1.50
N GLY A 392 -18.44 -9.57 -1.73
CA GLY A 392 -19.58 -8.79 -2.25
C GLY A 392 -19.30 -7.31 -2.47
N VAL A 393 -20.28 -6.62 -3.04
CA VAL A 393 -20.28 -5.16 -3.31
C VAL A 393 -19.84 -4.33 -2.09
N ARG A 394 -20.23 -4.76 -0.90
CA ARG A 394 -19.93 -4.07 0.37
C ARG A 394 -18.47 -4.13 0.76
N ASP A 395 -17.79 -5.24 0.48
CA ASP A 395 -16.37 -5.40 0.83
C ASP A 395 -15.53 -4.46 -0.05
N VAL A 396 -15.86 -4.42 -1.34
CA VAL A 396 -15.30 -3.51 -2.34
C VAL A 396 -15.46 -2.05 -1.90
N ALA A 397 -16.69 -1.64 -1.56
CA ALA A 397 -16.95 -0.27 -1.07
C ALA A 397 -16.17 0.06 0.21
N SER A 398 -16.00 -0.91 1.10
CA SER A 398 -15.27 -0.73 2.36
C SER A 398 -13.77 -0.59 2.14
N VAL A 399 -13.19 -1.36 1.21
CA VAL A 399 -11.79 -1.20 0.82
C VAL A 399 -11.53 0.16 0.17
N ILE A 400 -12.45 0.63 -0.70
CA ILE A 400 -12.33 1.96 -1.34
C ILE A 400 -12.25 3.06 -0.28
N ASN A 401 -13.13 3.03 0.73
CA ASN A 401 -13.07 3.98 1.85
C ASN A 401 -11.75 3.88 2.63
N LEU A 402 -11.18 2.67 2.77
CA LEU A 402 -9.89 2.46 3.42
C LEU A 402 -8.69 2.86 2.56
N LEU A 403 -8.84 2.96 1.24
CA LEU A 403 -7.83 3.52 0.33
C LEU A 403 -7.92 5.06 0.24
N GLY A 404 -9.00 5.65 0.77
CA GLY A 404 -9.28 7.08 0.69
C GLY A 404 -10.16 7.39 -0.51
N ALA A 405 -11.39 7.83 -0.25
CA ALA A 405 -12.38 8.12 -1.29
C ALA A 405 -11.89 9.19 -2.28
N ASP A 406 -11.13 10.17 -1.80
CA ASP A 406 -10.59 11.28 -2.61
C ASP A 406 -9.61 10.83 -3.71
N ASN A 407 -9.13 9.59 -3.66
CA ASN A 407 -8.25 9.02 -4.69
C ASN A 407 -9.02 8.38 -5.86
N PHE A 408 -10.35 8.40 -5.84
CA PHE A 408 -11.21 7.82 -6.87
C PHE A 408 -11.92 8.91 -7.68
N ASP A 409 -12.19 8.62 -8.95
CA ASP A 409 -12.94 9.52 -9.83
C ASP A 409 -14.37 9.71 -9.31
N GLU A 410 -14.94 10.92 -9.49
CA GLU A 410 -16.28 11.28 -8.99
C GLU A 410 -17.36 10.26 -9.41
N SER A 411 -17.30 9.80 -10.67
CA SER A 411 -18.24 8.79 -11.20
C SER A 411 -18.25 7.48 -10.41
N VAL A 412 -17.12 7.11 -9.81
CA VAL A 412 -16.97 5.91 -8.98
C VAL A 412 -17.60 6.15 -7.61
N LEU A 413 -17.40 7.35 -7.05
CA LEU A 413 -17.99 7.75 -5.77
C LEU A 413 -19.52 7.87 -5.87
N GLU A 414 -20.03 8.43 -6.95
CA GLU A 414 -21.47 8.49 -7.25
C GLU A 414 -22.08 7.08 -7.34
N MET A 415 -21.37 6.12 -7.96
CA MET A 415 -21.80 4.72 -8.02
C MET A 415 -21.85 4.05 -6.62
N LEU A 416 -21.00 4.48 -5.70
CA LEU A 416 -20.89 3.93 -4.35
C LEU A 416 -21.79 4.61 -3.32
N SER A 417 -22.15 5.88 -3.54
CA SER A 417 -22.98 6.68 -2.62
C SER A 417 -24.29 5.97 -2.19
N PRO A 418 -25.06 5.31 -3.09
CA PRO A 418 -26.24 4.54 -2.71
C PRO A 418 -25.96 3.38 -1.76
N LEU A 419 -24.75 2.80 -1.78
CA LEU A 419 -24.36 1.68 -0.91
C LEU A 419 -24.03 2.13 0.50
N TRP A 420 -23.56 3.36 0.67
CA TRP A 420 -23.25 3.93 1.98
C TRP A 420 -24.52 4.31 2.74
N THR A 421 -25.55 4.75 2.02
CA THR A 421 -26.87 5.11 2.57
C THR A 421 -27.81 3.91 2.67
N ASN A 422 -27.84 3.05 1.64
CA ASN A 422 -28.66 1.85 1.60
C ASN A 422 -27.79 0.58 1.43
N PRO A 423 -27.54 -0.16 2.52
CA PRO A 423 -26.77 -1.41 2.46
C PRO A 423 -27.35 -2.47 1.52
N LEU A 424 -28.63 -2.38 1.14
CA LEU A 424 -29.33 -3.33 0.26
C LEU A 424 -29.26 -2.96 -1.21
N HIS A 425 -28.62 -1.85 -1.55
CA HIS A 425 -28.42 -1.49 -2.93
C HIS A 425 -27.56 -2.57 -3.61
N HIS A 426 -28.07 -3.10 -4.72
CA HIS A 426 -27.36 -4.07 -5.54
C HIS A 426 -26.74 -3.32 -6.72
N LEU A 427 -25.47 -3.58 -6.98
CA LEU A 427 -24.83 -3.12 -8.21
C LEU A 427 -24.93 -4.22 -9.25
N GLY A 428 -25.22 -3.81 -10.49
CA GLY A 428 -25.23 -4.70 -11.63
C GLY A 428 -23.83 -5.27 -11.93
N PRO A 429 -23.73 -6.31 -12.78
CA PRO A 429 -22.46 -6.93 -13.12
C PRO A 429 -21.47 -5.97 -13.81
N GLU A 430 -21.96 -5.02 -14.63
CA GLU A 430 -21.11 -4.02 -15.30
C GLU A 430 -20.52 -3.02 -14.31
N GLN A 431 -21.34 -2.46 -13.42
CA GLN A 431 -20.90 -1.58 -12.32
C GLN A 431 -19.86 -2.28 -11.43
N MET A 432 -20.07 -3.58 -11.16
CA MET A 432 -19.09 -4.40 -10.45
C MET A 432 -17.78 -4.58 -11.20
N ALA A 433 -17.82 -4.70 -12.53
CA ALA A 433 -16.61 -4.79 -13.34
C ALA A 433 -15.81 -3.47 -13.32
N VAL A 434 -16.51 -2.32 -13.37
CA VAL A 434 -15.89 -0.99 -13.24
C VAL A 434 -15.19 -0.86 -11.89
N LEU A 435 -15.90 -1.11 -10.78
CA LEU A 435 -15.32 -1.01 -9.43
C LEU A 435 -14.13 -1.95 -9.21
N ARG A 436 -14.17 -3.15 -9.77
CA ARG A 436 -13.03 -4.08 -9.72
C ARG A 436 -11.83 -3.55 -10.49
N ARG A 437 -12.04 -2.95 -11.65
CA ARG A 437 -10.98 -2.32 -12.45
C ARG A 437 -10.35 -1.15 -11.70
N GLU A 438 -11.18 -0.35 -11.04
CA GLU A 438 -10.69 0.77 -10.23
C GLU A 438 -9.83 0.29 -9.06
N ILE A 439 -10.29 -0.70 -8.28
CA ILE A 439 -9.47 -1.28 -7.20
C ILE A 439 -8.15 -1.87 -7.72
N GLN A 440 -8.14 -2.45 -8.92
CA GLN A 440 -6.92 -3.02 -9.51
C GLN A 440 -5.82 -1.95 -9.70
N ARG A 441 -6.18 -0.69 -9.98
CA ARG A 441 -5.20 0.42 -10.08
C ARG A 441 -4.42 0.63 -8.77
N PHE A 442 -5.05 0.38 -7.63
CA PHE A 442 -4.45 0.49 -6.30
C PHE A 442 -3.75 -0.81 -5.86
N THR A 443 -3.90 -1.91 -6.60
CA THR A 443 -3.56 -3.24 -6.09
C THR A 443 -2.27 -3.78 -6.68
N VAL A 444 -1.31 -4.09 -5.82
CA VAL A 444 -0.16 -4.93 -6.15
C VAL A 444 -0.45 -6.35 -5.67
N ARG A 445 -0.58 -7.29 -6.62
CA ARG A 445 -0.96 -8.67 -6.30
C ARG A 445 -0.22 -9.72 -7.12
N ARG A 446 0.40 -10.66 -6.41
CA ARG A 446 1.00 -11.88 -6.94
C ARG A 446 0.35 -13.10 -6.32
N THR A 447 -0.08 -14.02 -7.18
CA THR A 447 -0.58 -15.34 -6.75
C THR A 447 0.58 -16.29 -6.47
N LYS A 448 0.32 -17.40 -5.78
CA LYS A 448 1.31 -18.48 -5.59
C LYS A 448 1.91 -18.96 -6.92
N LYS A 449 1.08 -19.07 -7.96
CA LYS A 449 1.51 -19.42 -9.33
C LYS A 449 2.42 -18.35 -9.93
N ALA A 450 2.08 -17.07 -9.77
CA ALA A 450 2.91 -15.97 -10.25
C ALA A 450 4.28 -15.95 -9.55
N PHE A 451 4.32 -16.15 -8.24
CA PHE A 451 5.59 -16.30 -7.51
C PHE A 451 6.41 -17.48 -8.02
N ASN A 452 5.80 -18.66 -8.19
CA ASN A 452 6.52 -19.82 -8.73
C ASN A 452 7.08 -19.54 -10.13
N CYS A 453 6.35 -18.84 -11.00
CA CYS A 453 6.87 -18.43 -12.32
C CYS A 453 8.07 -17.49 -12.22
N LEU A 454 8.05 -16.51 -11.30
CA LEU A 454 9.20 -15.63 -11.03
C LEU A 454 10.40 -16.41 -10.44
N ILE A 455 10.14 -17.43 -9.63
CA ILE A 455 11.18 -18.30 -9.07
C ILE A 455 11.78 -19.17 -10.17
N ASP A 456 10.97 -19.72 -11.07
CA ASP A 456 11.43 -20.56 -12.17
C ASP A 456 12.32 -19.77 -13.16
N GLN A 457 12.17 -18.44 -13.25
CA GLN A 457 13.02 -17.56 -14.07
C GLN A 457 14.42 -17.36 -13.48
N GLU A 458 14.55 -17.24 -12.15
CA GLU A 458 15.83 -16.97 -11.47
C GLU A 458 16.00 -17.84 -10.20
N PRO A 459 16.07 -19.19 -10.28
CA PRO A 459 15.97 -20.06 -9.11
C PRO A 459 17.04 -19.84 -8.03
N GLU A 460 18.25 -19.47 -8.46
CA GLU A 460 19.39 -19.19 -7.60
C GLU A 460 19.14 -18.01 -6.64
N ALA A 461 18.38 -17.00 -7.09
CA ALA A 461 18.09 -15.80 -6.31
C ALA A 461 17.05 -16.03 -5.19
N TYR A 462 16.42 -17.22 -5.16
CA TYR A 462 15.43 -17.61 -4.16
C TYR A 462 15.94 -18.72 -3.24
N ARG A 463 17.26 -18.91 -3.12
CA ARG A 463 17.83 -19.86 -2.15
C ARG A 463 17.80 -19.30 -0.74
N ASN A 464 17.46 -20.14 0.23
CA ASN A 464 17.63 -19.83 1.65
C ASN A 464 19.10 -20.00 2.09
N ALA A 465 19.37 -19.71 3.38
CA ALA A 465 20.70 -19.86 3.97
C ALA A 465 21.26 -21.30 3.93
N LEU A 466 20.40 -22.30 3.72
CA LEU A 466 20.78 -23.72 3.57
C LEU A 466 21.01 -24.13 2.11
N GLY A 467 20.91 -23.18 1.16
CA GLY A 467 21.02 -23.43 -0.27
C GLY A 467 19.76 -24.03 -0.91
N ASN A 468 18.66 -24.19 -0.20
CA ASN A 468 17.42 -24.75 -0.76
C ASN A 468 16.59 -23.65 -1.46
N THR A 469 16.09 -23.92 -2.66
CA THR A 469 15.20 -23.00 -3.39
C THR A 469 13.84 -22.89 -2.69
N CYS A 470 13.49 -21.68 -2.24
CA CYS A 470 12.21 -21.38 -1.63
C CYS A 470 11.11 -21.22 -2.69
N ARG A 471 10.08 -22.06 -2.65
CA ARG A 471 8.93 -21.98 -3.55
C ARG A 471 7.62 -22.36 -2.86
N TYR A 472 6.50 -21.99 -3.46
CA TYR A 472 5.20 -22.45 -2.97
C TYR A 472 5.00 -23.93 -3.28
N PRO A 473 4.41 -24.70 -2.33
CA PRO A 473 4.18 -26.12 -2.53
C PRO A 473 3.15 -26.37 -3.62
N LEU A 474 3.26 -27.55 -4.24
CA LEU A 474 2.21 -28.09 -5.11
C LEU A 474 1.07 -28.61 -4.22
N HIS A 475 -0.13 -28.08 -4.42
CA HIS A 475 -1.31 -28.56 -3.70
C HIS A 475 -1.85 -29.81 -4.40
N ARG A 476 -1.75 -30.98 -3.75
CA ARG A 476 -2.36 -32.23 -4.20
C ARG A 476 -3.53 -32.57 -3.29
N SER A 477 -4.75 -32.53 -3.82
CA SER A 477 -5.96 -32.85 -3.06
C SER A 477 -6.30 -34.32 -3.24
N ASN A 478 -6.23 -35.09 -2.15
CA ASN A 478 -6.60 -36.51 -2.13
C ASN A 478 -7.81 -36.68 -1.20
N CYS A 479 -8.81 -37.40 -1.67
CA CYS A 479 -9.96 -37.80 -0.85
C CYS A 479 -9.76 -39.22 -0.32
N TYR A 480 -10.30 -39.50 0.86
CA TYR A 480 -10.35 -40.83 1.47
C TYR A 480 -11.76 -41.14 1.93
N THR A 481 -12.13 -42.42 1.95
CA THR A 481 -13.41 -42.88 2.46
C THR A 481 -13.36 -43.01 3.98
N LEU A 482 -14.49 -42.77 4.64
CA LEU A 482 -14.67 -43.12 6.04
C LEU A 482 -15.34 -44.50 6.05
N ASN A 483 -14.75 -45.49 6.71
CA ASN A 483 -15.27 -46.87 6.74
C ASN A 483 -16.53 -46.97 7.63
N GLU A 484 -17.60 -46.29 7.22
CA GLU A 484 -18.90 -46.23 7.89
C GLU A 484 -19.68 -47.51 7.59
N THR A 485 -20.25 -48.14 8.63
CA THR A 485 -21.10 -49.31 8.42
C THR A 485 -22.50 -48.90 7.92
N PRO A 486 -23.28 -49.81 7.31
CA PRO A 486 -24.68 -49.54 6.97
C PRO A 486 -25.52 -49.11 8.18
N GLU A 487 -25.25 -49.67 9.37
CA GLU A 487 -25.90 -49.31 10.63
C GLU A 487 -25.56 -47.87 11.05
N ASP A 488 -24.29 -47.46 10.94
CA ASP A 488 -23.86 -46.09 11.22
C ASP A 488 -24.57 -45.09 10.29
N CYS A 489 -24.65 -45.43 9.00
CA CYS A 489 -25.36 -44.64 8.01
C CYS A 489 -26.85 -44.50 8.35
N ALA A 490 -27.50 -45.58 8.80
CA ALA A 490 -28.90 -45.57 9.22
C ALA A 490 -29.12 -44.70 10.48
N LEU A 491 -28.24 -44.80 11.47
CA LEU A 491 -28.28 -43.95 12.67
C LEU A 491 -28.07 -42.46 12.33
N ALA A 492 -27.13 -42.16 11.45
CA ALA A 492 -26.91 -40.80 10.97
C ALA A 492 -28.13 -40.24 10.21
N ALA A 493 -28.77 -41.07 9.38
CA ALA A 493 -30.02 -40.70 8.69
C ALA A 493 -31.16 -40.41 9.70
N SER A 494 -31.29 -41.23 10.75
CA SER A 494 -32.25 -41.00 11.84
C SER A 494 -31.96 -39.68 12.57
N ILE A 495 -30.70 -39.34 12.83
CA ILE A 495 -30.33 -38.03 13.40
C ILE A 495 -30.78 -36.90 12.46
N VAL A 496 -30.53 -37.01 11.15
CA VAL A 496 -30.95 -36.00 10.16
C VAL A 496 -32.47 -35.82 10.17
N GLU A 497 -33.24 -36.90 10.31
CA GLU A 497 -34.69 -36.85 10.43
C GLU A 497 -35.13 -36.14 11.73
N LEU A 498 -34.56 -36.52 12.88
CA LEU A 498 -34.84 -35.91 14.18
C LEU A 498 -34.58 -34.40 14.19
N THR A 499 -33.49 -33.94 13.56
CA THR A 499 -33.21 -32.50 13.46
C THR A 499 -34.26 -31.73 12.65
N GLY A 500 -35.07 -32.42 11.84
CA GLY A 500 -36.20 -31.86 11.13
C GLY A 500 -37.26 -31.29 12.07
N SER A 501 -37.43 -31.86 13.26
CA SER A 501 -38.48 -31.48 14.21
C SER A 501 -38.07 -30.40 15.22
N LEU A 502 -36.85 -29.85 15.10
CA LEU A 502 -36.37 -28.81 16.01
C LEU A 502 -37.03 -27.45 15.71
N LEU A 503 -37.37 -26.72 16.77
CA LEU A 503 -37.79 -25.32 16.69
C LEU A 503 -36.60 -24.38 16.87
N GLY A 504 -35.54 -24.85 17.54
CA GLY A 504 -34.32 -24.08 17.80
C GLY A 504 -34.50 -23.10 18.96
N LEU A 505 -35.22 -23.51 20.00
CA LEU A 505 -35.65 -22.69 21.14
C LEU A 505 -34.47 -22.03 21.88
N VAL A 506 -33.30 -22.69 21.91
CA VAL A 506 -32.06 -22.14 22.49
C VAL A 506 -31.59 -20.83 21.84
N ASN A 507 -32.11 -20.47 20.66
CA ASN A 507 -31.78 -19.20 20.01
C ASN A 507 -32.73 -18.05 20.41
N PHE A 508 -33.77 -18.33 21.21
CA PHE A 508 -34.77 -17.37 21.69
C PHE A 508 -34.58 -17.07 23.19
N GLU A 509 -33.43 -16.51 23.55
CA GLU A 509 -33.16 -16.07 24.94
C GLU A 509 -33.66 -14.64 25.22
N LYS A 510 -33.93 -13.85 24.17
CA LYS A 510 -34.35 -12.46 24.25
C LYS A 510 -35.72 -12.28 23.62
N CYS A 511 -36.47 -11.33 24.16
CA CYS A 511 -37.75 -10.88 23.62
C CYS A 511 -37.67 -10.66 22.09
N LEU A 512 -38.60 -11.27 21.37
CA LEU A 512 -38.71 -11.13 19.93
C LEU A 512 -39.18 -9.71 19.60
N ARG A 513 -38.36 -8.98 18.85
CA ARG A 513 -38.65 -7.59 18.45
C ARG A 513 -38.34 -7.41 16.99
N LEU A 514 -39.06 -6.48 16.37
CA LEU A 514 -38.76 -6.04 15.02
C LEU A 514 -37.40 -5.32 15.02
N PRO A 515 -36.44 -5.72 14.16
CA PRO A 515 -35.18 -4.98 14.03
C PRO A 515 -35.45 -3.53 13.65
N GLU A 516 -34.66 -2.57 14.16
CA GLU A 516 -34.82 -1.15 13.82
C GLU A 516 -34.82 -0.88 12.30
N ARG A 517 -34.09 -1.72 11.55
CA ARG A 517 -34.07 -1.70 10.08
C ARG A 517 -35.47 -1.91 9.48
N ASP A 518 -36.20 -2.90 9.99
CA ASP A 518 -37.49 -3.31 9.44
C ASP A 518 -38.61 -2.42 10.00
N ALA A 519 -38.46 -1.90 11.23
CA ALA A 519 -39.37 -0.92 11.82
C ALA A 519 -39.43 0.42 11.06
N ARG A 520 -38.40 0.76 10.28
CA ARG A 520 -38.33 2.00 9.47
C ARG A 520 -38.91 1.83 8.06
N ARG A 521 -39.27 0.62 7.65
CA ARG A 521 -39.82 0.36 6.32
C ARG A 521 -41.24 0.92 6.23
N LYS A 522 -41.50 1.66 5.15
CA LYS A 522 -42.84 2.20 4.80
C LYS A 522 -43.37 1.66 3.47
N ASP A 523 -42.62 0.77 2.83
CA ASP A 523 -42.94 0.19 1.53
C ASP A 523 -43.99 -0.92 1.59
N LYS A 524 -44.31 -1.42 2.79
CA LYS A 524 -45.27 -2.49 3.04
C LYS A 524 -46.07 -2.23 4.33
N PRO A 525 -47.27 -2.82 4.48
CA PRO A 525 -48.01 -2.80 5.74
C PRO A 525 -47.19 -3.37 6.91
N ALA A 526 -47.32 -2.78 8.09
CA ALA A 526 -46.56 -3.18 9.28
C ALA A 526 -46.75 -4.66 9.63
N GLU A 527 -47.98 -5.17 9.52
CA GLU A 527 -48.32 -6.58 9.76
C GLU A 527 -47.59 -7.53 8.79
N GLU A 528 -47.45 -7.17 7.50
CA GLU A 528 -46.72 -8.00 6.52
C GLU A 528 -45.22 -8.05 6.86
N ILE A 529 -44.66 -6.94 7.32
CA ILE A 529 -43.26 -6.83 7.74
C ILE A 529 -43.00 -7.66 9.00
N GLU A 530 -43.89 -7.56 10.01
CA GLU A 530 -43.79 -8.34 11.24
C GLU A 530 -43.94 -9.86 10.98
N ASN A 531 -44.88 -10.26 10.12
CA ASN A 531 -45.07 -11.66 9.74
C ASN A 531 -43.84 -12.22 9.02
N ALA A 532 -43.27 -11.47 8.07
CA ALA A 532 -42.04 -11.85 7.39
C ALA A 532 -40.85 -11.95 8.37
N CYS A 533 -40.76 -11.04 9.35
CA CYS A 533 -39.74 -11.08 10.39
C CYS A 533 -39.88 -12.31 11.29
N LEU A 534 -41.10 -12.60 11.77
CA LEU A 534 -41.39 -13.79 12.58
C LEU A 534 -41.03 -15.07 11.82
N ALA A 535 -41.53 -15.23 10.60
CA ALA A 535 -41.26 -16.39 9.76
C ALA A 535 -39.75 -16.58 9.51
N GLY A 536 -39.04 -15.49 9.19
CA GLY A 536 -37.59 -15.50 8.99
C GLY A 536 -36.81 -15.88 10.25
N ARG A 537 -37.24 -15.39 11.42
CA ARG A 537 -36.62 -15.72 12.72
C ARG A 537 -36.83 -17.18 13.11
N LEU A 538 -38.06 -17.69 12.97
CA LEU A 538 -38.39 -19.09 13.24
C LEU A 538 -37.62 -20.03 12.30
N HIS A 539 -37.61 -19.72 11.01
CA HIS A 539 -36.85 -20.48 10.02
C HIS A 539 -35.35 -20.49 10.35
N SER A 540 -34.78 -19.32 10.65
CA SER A 540 -33.35 -19.19 10.97
C SER A 540 -32.97 -19.97 12.23
N ALA A 541 -33.79 -19.93 13.28
CA ALA A 541 -33.53 -20.65 14.52
C ALA A 541 -33.48 -22.18 14.30
N ARG A 542 -34.47 -22.72 13.59
CA ARG A 542 -34.51 -24.15 13.19
C ARG A 542 -33.31 -24.52 12.32
N ALA A 543 -33.02 -23.71 11.30
CA ALA A 543 -31.91 -23.95 10.39
C ALA A 543 -30.55 -23.94 11.11
N LEU A 544 -30.34 -23.00 12.04
CA LEU A 544 -29.11 -22.91 12.84
C LEU A 544 -28.95 -24.11 13.79
N ALA A 545 -30.02 -24.54 14.45
CA ALA A 545 -29.98 -25.71 15.33
C ALA A 545 -29.63 -26.97 14.55
N ARG A 546 -30.34 -27.22 13.43
CA ARG A 546 -30.06 -28.34 12.52
C ARG A 546 -28.62 -28.28 11.99
N HIS A 547 -28.18 -27.12 11.50
CA HIS A 547 -26.82 -26.95 10.96
C HIS A 547 -25.75 -27.28 12.00
N LYS A 548 -25.88 -26.78 13.24
CA LYS A 548 -24.91 -27.05 14.31
C LYS A 548 -24.79 -28.54 14.62
N ILE A 549 -25.90 -29.26 14.73
CA ILE A 549 -25.90 -30.71 14.99
C ILE A 549 -25.18 -31.47 13.87
N LEU A 550 -25.53 -31.18 12.61
CA LEU A 550 -24.94 -31.87 11.45
C LEU A 550 -23.46 -31.50 11.26
N TRP A 551 -23.08 -30.26 11.56
CA TRP A 551 -21.69 -29.82 11.50
C TRP A 551 -20.83 -30.54 12.55
N MET A 552 -21.32 -30.65 13.78
CA MET A 552 -20.67 -31.41 14.85
C MET A 552 -20.60 -32.91 14.53
N LEU A 553 -21.69 -33.50 14.00
CA LEU A 553 -21.73 -34.91 13.59
C LEU A 553 -20.68 -35.22 12.51
N ARG A 554 -20.50 -34.32 11.54
CA ARG A 554 -19.49 -34.46 10.49
C ARG A 554 -18.07 -34.46 11.06
N SER A 555 -17.82 -33.65 12.10
CA SER A 555 -16.53 -33.59 12.79
C SER A 555 -16.25 -34.86 13.59
N SER A 556 -17.01 -35.15 14.65
CA SER A 556 -16.86 -36.39 15.43
C SER A 556 -18.05 -36.63 16.35
N ARG A 557 -18.16 -37.86 16.85
CA ARG A 557 -19.09 -38.21 17.95
C ARG A 557 -18.83 -37.34 19.19
N ALA A 558 -17.57 -37.13 19.56
CA ALA A 558 -17.20 -36.30 20.71
C ALA A 558 -17.67 -34.84 20.56
N ALA A 559 -17.54 -34.27 19.37
CA ALA A 559 -18.03 -32.92 19.08
C ALA A 559 -19.55 -32.80 19.25
N LEU A 560 -20.30 -33.78 18.73
CA LEU A 560 -21.75 -33.77 18.85
C LEU A 560 -22.21 -34.00 20.30
N VAL A 561 -21.64 -34.96 21.02
CA VAL A 561 -21.96 -35.16 22.45
C VAL A 561 -21.64 -33.90 23.26
N SER A 562 -20.51 -33.25 22.98
CA SER A 562 -20.14 -31.97 23.63
C SER A 562 -21.19 -30.89 23.39
N HIS A 563 -21.73 -30.79 22.17
CA HIS A 563 -22.81 -29.85 21.87
C HIS A 563 -24.10 -30.16 22.64
N LEU A 564 -24.51 -31.44 22.67
CA LEU A 564 -25.79 -31.89 23.23
C LEU A 564 -25.82 -31.88 24.76
N GLU A 565 -24.82 -32.49 25.39
CA GLU A 565 -24.77 -32.78 26.84
C GLU A 565 -23.70 -31.97 27.58
N GLY A 566 -22.85 -31.25 26.83
CA GLY A 566 -21.81 -30.39 27.39
C GLY A 566 -20.42 -30.98 27.30
N THR A 567 -19.43 -30.09 27.27
CA THR A 567 -18.02 -30.46 27.11
C THR A 567 -17.51 -31.38 28.21
N ALA A 568 -17.90 -31.17 29.47
CA ALA A 568 -17.46 -32.01 30.59
C ALA A 568 -17.92 -33.47 30.44
N VAL A 569 -19.18 -33.68 30.01
CA VAL A 569 -19.73 -35.02 29.77
C VAL A 569 -18.99 -35.69 28.62
N ALA A 570 -18.73 -34.97 27.53
CA ALA A 570 -17.98 -35.51 26.40
C ALA A 570 -16.53 -35.88 26.79
N LEU A 571 -15.80 -35.00 27.49
CA LEU A 571 -14.43 -35.29 27.93
C LEU A 571 -14.35 -36.55 28.79
N HIS A 572 -15.29 -36.71 29.73
CA HIS A 572 -15.38 -37.92 30.55
C HIS A 572 -15.75 -39.15 29.71
N ARG A 573 -16.80 -39.06 28.87
CA ARG A 573 -17.30 -40.18 28.06
C ARG A 573 -16.26 -40.73 27.09
N PHE A 574 -15.50 -39.86 26.45
CA PHE A 574 -14.47 -40.24 25.48
C PHE A 574 -13.08 -40.41 26.12
N GLY A 575 -12.96 -40.21 27.45
CA GLY A 575 -11.69 -40.34 28.18
C GLY A 575 -10.60 -39.41 27.66
N LEU A 576 -10.92 -38.13 27.48
CA LEU A 576 -10.04 -37.10 26.88
C LEU A 576 -9.34 -36.22 27.94
N GLY A 577 -9.26 -36.70 29.18
CA GLY A 577 -8.62 -35.99 30.29
C GLY A 577 -9.25 -34.63 30.60
N ASN A 578 -8.42 -33.67 31.03
CA ASN A 578 -8.87 -32.34 31.47
C ASN A 578 -9.28 -31.40 30.32
N GLY A 579 -9.22 -31.84 29.06
CA GLY A 579 -9.66 -31.04 27.91
C GLY A 579 -8.85 -29.77 27.67
N ARG A 580 -7.53 -29.81 27.87
CA ARG A 580 -6.64 -28.64 27.71
C ARG A 580 -6.86 -28.02 26.32
N GLY A 581 -7.23 -26.74 26.26
CA GLY A 581 -7.51 -26.01 25.01
C GLY A 581 -8.96 -26.11 24.50
N VAL A 582 -9.84 -26.87 25.15
CA VAL A 582 -11.26 -26.94 24.79
C VAL A 582 -12.06 -25.94 25.63
N ALA A 583 -12.73 -24.99 24.98
CA ALA A 583 -13.64 -24.09 25.66
C ALA A 583 -14.83 -24.86 26.28
N HIS A 584 -15.13 -24.59 27.56
CA HIS A 584 -16.33 -25.14 28.19
C HIS A 584 -17.58 -24.56 27.54
N GLY A 585 -18.45 -25.42 27.01
CA GLY A 585 -19.67 -25.01 26.34
C GLY A 585 -20.59 -26.17 26.00
N GLY A 586 -21.55 -25.91 25.11
CA GLY A 586 -22.56 -26.90 24.74
C GLY A 586 -23.71 -26.98 25.74
N ASP A 587 -24.09 -28.20 26.10
CA ASP A 587 -25.21 -28.55 26.99
C ASP A 587 -26.55 -27.98 26.49
N MET A 588 -26.94 -28.30 25.25
CA MET A 588 -28.25 -27.87 24.72
C MET A 588 -29.40 -28.45 25.55
N ILE A 589 -29.27 -29.69 26.01
CA ILE A 589 -30.31 -30.36 26.82
C ILE A 589 -30.51 -29.61 28.14
N GLY A 590 -29.44 -29.36 28.89
CA GLY A 590 -29.53 -28.63 30.15
C GLY A 590 -29.95 -27.16 29.96
N LYS A 591 -29.56 -26.52 28.84
CA LYS A 591 -30.05 -25.17 28.49
C LYS A 591 -31.55 -25.13 28.32
N LEU A 592 -32.13 -26.06 27.56
CA LEU A 592 -33.59 -26.12 27.38
C LEU A 592 -34.32 -26.37 28.69
N VAL A 593 -33.80 -27.26 29.54
CA VAL A 593 -34.36 -27.50 30.88
C VAL A 593 -34.33 -26.22 31.73
N ARG A 594 -33.26 -25.42 31.66
CA ARG A 594 -33.17 -24.14 32.38
C ARG A 594 -34.08 -23.05 31.82
N LEU A 595 -34.36 -23.07 30.52
CA LEU A 595 -35.24 -22.13 29.84
C LEU A 595 -36.72 -22.45 30.05
N ALA A 596 -37.07 -23.72 30.26
CA ALA A 596 -38.44 -24.17 30.46
C ALA A 596 -39.19 -23.29 31.48
N GLY A 597 -40.40 -22.86 31.12
CA GLY A 597 -41.23 -21.95 31.94
C GLY A 597 -40.86 -20.47 31.89
N ARG A 598 -39.79 -20.09 31.19
CA ARG A 598 -39.35 -18.69 31.01
C ARG A 598 -39.42 -18.26 29.54
N PRO A 599 -40.62 -18.01 29.00
CA PRO A 599 -40.76 -17.58 27.61
C PRO A 599 -40.03 -16.26 27.36
N PRO A 600 -39.43 -16.06 26.19
CA PRO A 600 -38.69 -14.83 25.86
C PRO A 600 -39.60 -13.59 25.74
N GLY A 601 -40.88 -13.79 25.44
CA GLY A 601 -41.84 -12.74 25.11
C GLY A 601 -41.72 -12.27 23.66
N SER A 602 -42.73 -11.55 23.20
CA SER A 602 -42.76 -10.88 21.89
C SER A 602 -43.23 -9.45 22.07
N ALA A 603 -42.60 -8.51 21.36
CA ALA A 603 -43.05 -7.13 21.21
C ALA A 603 -43.66 -6.86 19.82
N LEU A 604 -43.92 -7.92 19.05
CA LEU A 604 -44.66 -7.83 17.79
C LEU A 604 -46.16 -7.65 18.08
N SER A 605 -46.86 -6.95 17.19
CA SER A 605 -48.30 -6.70 17.29
C SER A 605 -49.14 -7.83 16.71
N ILE A 606 -48.51 -8.74 15.95
CA ILE A 606 -49.13 -9.93 15.34
C ILE A 606 -49.25 -11.11 16.32
N PRO A 607 -50.16 -12.07 16.05
CA PRO A 607 -50.18 -13.35 16.76
C PRO A 607 -48.85 -14.09 16.64
N VAL A 608 -48.36 -14.61 17.76
CA VAL A 608 -47.12 -15.39 17.83
C VAL A 608 -47.38 -16.78 18.41
N PRO A 609 -46.54 -17.78 18.09
CA PRO A 609 -46.64 -19.10 18.71
C PRO A 609 -46.75 -19.05 20.25
N PRO A 610 -47.65 -19.83 20.87
CA PRO A 610 -47.90 -19.75 22.32
C PRO A 610 -46.65 -19.94 23.18
N TRP A 611 -45.70 -20.78 22.74
CA TRP A 611 -44.45 -21.00 23.46
C TRP A 611 -43.54 -19.76 23.56
N LEU A 612 -43.77 -18.70 22.76
CA LEU A 612 -43.02 -17.44 22.89
C LEU A 612 -43.52 -16.56 24.05
N THR A 613 -44.74 -16.76 24.54
CA THR A 613 -45.40 -15.85 25.49
C THR A 613 -45.95 -16.56 26.72
N GLU A 614 -46.35 -17.82 26.60
CA GLU A 614 -47.02 -18.58 27.66
C GLU A 614 -46.04 -19.53 28.37
N PRO A 615 -45.90 -19.44 29.71
CA PRO A 615 -44.99 -20.31 30.46
C PRO A 615 -45.28 -21.81 30.32
N GLY A 616 -46.55 -22.21 30.28
CA GLY A 616 -46.96 -23.61 30.12
C GLY A 616 -46.54 -24.19 28.77
N ALA A 617 -46.96 -23.53 27.68
CA ALA A 617 -46.59 -23.92 26.32
C ALA A 617 -45.07 -23.87 26.08
N HIS A 618 -44.36 -22.90 26.70
CA HIS A 618 -42.91 -22.83 26.63
C HIS A 618 -42.23 -24.01 27.33
N THR A 619 -42.75 -24.43 28.49
CA THR A 619 -42.26 -25.61 29.22
C THR A 619 -42.40 -26.86 28.37
N GLU A 620 -43.59 -27.09 27.81
CA GLU A 620 -43.86 -28.24 26.94
C GLU A 620 -42.92 -28.24 25.72
N ALA A 621 -42.81 -27.11 25.00
CA ALA A 621 -41.94 -27.01 23.83
C ALA A 621 -40.46 -27.26 24.16
N CYS A 622 -39.96 -26.71 25.29
CA CYS A 622 -38.58 -26.95 25.75
C CYS A 622 -38.34 -28.42 26.08
N LEU A 623 -39.29 -29.09 26.74
CA LEU A 623 -39.16 -30.50 27.11
C LEU A 623 -39.22 -31.42 25.90
N VAL A 624 -40.10 -31.14 24.93
CA VAL A 624 -40.17 -31.86 23.65
C VAL A 624 -38.88 -31.70 22.86
N GLU A 625 -38.35 -30.47 22.73
CA GLU A 625 -37.08 -30.26 22.03
C GLU A 625 -35.90 -30.90 22.77
N ALA A 626 -35.90 -30.87 24.11
CA ALA A 626 -34.89 -31.55 24.92
C ALA A 626 -34.93 -33.08 24.74
N ASP A 627 -36.12 -33.66 24.58
CA ASP A 627 -36.28 -35.08 24.27
C ASP A 627 -35.72 -35.43 22.88
N ILE A 628 -35.97 -34.59 21.87
CA ILE A 628 -35.35 -34.77 20.54
C ILE A 628 -33.82 -34.78 20.66
N TYR A 629 -33.24 -33.85 21.41
CA TYR A 629 -31.79 -33.85 21.66
C TYR A 629 -31.30 -35.09 22.42
N ARG A 630 -32.06 -35.63 23.37
CA ARG A 630 -31.72 -36.90 24.06
C ARG A 630 -31.76 -38.09 23.11
N ARG A 631 -32.76 -38.17 22.23
CA ARG A 631 -32.85 -39.21 21.19
C ARG A 631 -31.69 -39.13 20.21
N ILE A 632 -31.28 -37.93 19.83
CA ILE A 632 -30.06 -37.72 19.03
C ILE A 632 -28.83 -38.20 19.81
N ALA A 633 -28.69 -37.85 21.09
CA ALA A 633 -27.56 -38.30 21.92
C ALA A 633 -27.49 -39.83 22.03
N GLN A 634 -28.64 -40.50 22.18
CA GLN A 634 -28.75 -41.96 22.16
C GLN A 634 -28.31 -42.55 20.81
N ALA A 635 -28.78 -41.98 19.69
CA ALA A 635 -28.36 -42.43 18.36
C ALA A 635 -26.83 -42.30 18.17
N VAL A 636 -26.24 -41.19 18.59
CA VAL A 636 -24.79 -40.94 18.51
C VAL A 636 -23.97 -41.88 19.38
N ASN A 637 -24.53 -42.30 20.53
CA ASN A 637 -23.87 -43.29 21.39
C ASN A 637 -23.80 -44.67 20.72
N ASN A 638 -24.74 -44.99 19.84
CA ASN A 638 -24.81 -46.25 19.11
C ASN A 638 -24.05 -46.25 17.77
N ILE A 639 -23.64 -45.07 17.26
CA ILE A 639 -22.75 -44.99 16.09
C ILE A 639 -21.38 -45.55 16.51
N SER A 640 -20.75 -46.35 15.66
CA SER A 640 -19.41 -46.89 15.86
C SER A 640 -18.35 -45.78 15.90
N ASP A 641 -17.11 -46.10 16.30
CA ASP A 641 -15.98 -45.17 16.18
C ASP A 641 -15.14 -45.39 14.92
N GLY A 642 -15.67 -46.13 13.93
CA GLY A 642 -14.96 -46.47 12.69
C GLY A 642 -14.49 -45.24 11.90
N ARG A 643 -15.26 -44.14 11.93
CA ARG A 643 -14.90 -42.87 11.28
C ARG A 643 -13.65 -42.24 11.92
N GLU A 644 -13.65 -42.11 13.24
CA GLU A 644 -12.54 -41.53 13.99
C GLU A 644 -11.29 -42.43 13.94
N ILE A 645 -11.44 -43.75 13.95
CA ILE A 645 -10.34 -44.71 13.70
C ILE A 645 -9.77 -44.51 12.29
N THR A 646 -10.63 -44.43 11.26
CA THR A 646 -10.17 -44.24 9.88
C THR A 646 -9.40 -42.94 9.72
N LYS A 647 -9.88 -41.85 10.32
CA LYS A 647 -9.15 -40.55 10.32
C LYS A 647 -7.77 -40.68 10.95
N ALA A 648 -7.65 -41.35 12.10
CA ALA A 648 -6.37 -41.57 12.77
C ALA A 648 -5.43 -42.44 11.92
N ASN A 649 -5.94 -43.53 11.33
CA ASN A 649 -5.15 -44.40 10.45
C ASN A 649 -4.64 -43.67 9.21
N VAL A 650 -5.45 -42.80 8.59
CA VAL A 650 -5.00 -41.98 7.45
C VAL A 650 -3.84 -41.06 7.85
N ILE A 651 -3.87 -40.49 9.06
CA ILE A 651 -2.77 -39.66 9.57
C ILE A 651 -1.51 -40.53 9.77
N VAL A 652 -1.64 -41.74 10.33
CA VAL A 652 -0.51 -42.69 10.47
C VAL A 652 0.08 -43.07 9.11
N ASP A 653 -0.77 -43.38 8.12
CA ASP A 653 -0.35 -43.68 6.75
C ASP A 653 0.37 -42.51 6.09
N MET A 654 -0.04 -41.27 6.38
CA MET A 654 0.65 -40.07 5.91
C MET A 654 2.00 -39.88 6.62
N LEU A 655 2.08 -40.12 7.93
CA LEU A 655 3.33 -40.05 8.70
C LEU A 655 4.35 -41.09 8.23
N ALA A 656 3.91 -42.25 7.73
CA ALA A 656 4.80 -43.23 7.13
C ALA A 656 5.44 -42.76 5.80
N ARG A 657 4.89 -41.71 5.17
CA ARG A 657 5.31 -41.20 3.85
C ARG A 657 5.90 -39.79 3.90
N HIS A 658 5.72 -39.09 5.02
CA HIS A 658 6.03 -37.66 5.14
C HIS A 658 6.60 -37.36 6.52
N ASP A 659 7.62 -36.50 6.57
CA ASP A 659 8.30 -36.12 7.82
C ASP A 659 7.41 -35.30 8.77
N LEU A 660 6.42 -34.59 8.22
CA LEU A 660 5.50 -33.74 8.99
C LEU A 660 4.09 -33.84 8.41
N VAL A 661 3.12 -34.11 9.29
CA VAL A 661 1.69 -34.10 8.96
C VAL A 661 1.00 -33.09 9.87
N ILE A 662 0.25 -32.17 9.26
CA ILE A 662 -0.58 -31.22 10.00
C ILE A 662 -2.04 -31.55 9.73
N ALA A 663 -2.78 -31.88 10.79
CA ALA A 663 -4.20 -32.16 10.75
C ALA A 663 -4.98 -31.03 11.42
N PHE A 664 -6.11 -30.64 10.83
CA PHE A 664 -6.95 -29.55 11.33
C PHE A 664 -8.40 -30.01 11.41
N ASP A 665 -9.11 -29.56 12.44
CA ASP A 665 -10.56 -29.67 12.58
C ASP A 665 -11.09 -28.38 13.22
N HIS A 666 -12.35 -28.05 12.96
CA HIS A 666 -13.00 -26.88 13.56
C HIS A 666 -13.25 -27.06 15.07
N HIS A 667 -13.30 -28.29 15.56
CA HIS A 667 -13.65 -28.61 16.93
C HIS A 667 -12.45 -29.18 17.69
N PRO A 668 -11.89 -28.44 18.67
CA PRO A 668 -10.72 -28.89 19.44
C PRO A 668 -10.92 -30.25 20.12
N ILE A 669 -12.15 -30.58 20.55
CA ILE A 669 -12.44 -31.89 21.15
C ILE A 669 -12.24 -33.05 20.18
N THR A 670 -12.46 -32.84 18.88
CA THR A 670 -12.17 -33.83 17.84
C THR A 670 -10.66 -34.05 17.70
N LEU A 671 -9.85 -32.98 17.79
CA LEU A 671 -8.40 -33.08 17.76
C LEU A 671 -7.86 -33.85 18.97
N LEU A 672 -8.45 -33.66 20.15
CA LEU A 672 -8.10 -34.45 21.35
C LEU A 672 -8.44 -35.94 21.19
N ASP A 673 -9.60 -36.27 20.61
CA ASP A 673 -9.97 -37.67 20.34
C ASP A 673 -9.01 -38.31 19.33
N ILE A 674 -8.68 -37.60 18.25
CA ILE A 674 -7.69 -38.05 17.28
C ILE A 674 -6.31 -38.22 17.93
N GLN A 675 -5.86 -37.27 18.76
CA GLN A 675 -4.59 -37.37 19.49
C GLN A 675 -4.55 -38.64 20.34
N LYS A 676 -5.59 -38.90 21.13
CA LYS A 676 -5.69 -40.12 21.95
C LYS A 676 -5.55 -41.37 21.10
N ARG A 677 -6.22 -41.42 19.94
CA ARG A 677 -6.16 -42.55 19.01
C ARG A 677 -4.77 -42.72 18.40
N LEU A 678 -4.12 -41.63 17.99
CA LEU A 678 -2.75 -41.66 17.46
C LEU A 678 -1.75 -42.18 18.49
N VAL A 679 -1.87 -41.74 19.75
CA VAL A 679 -1.05 -42.28 20.86
C VAL A 679 -1.31 -43.76 21.06
N GLY A 680 -2.57 -44.20 20.99
CA GLY A 680 -2.95 -45.62 21.03
C GLY A 680 -2.37 -46.46 19.88
N LEU A 681 -2.17 -45.85 18.71
CA LEU A 681 -1.52 -46.45 17.54
C LEU A 681 0.03 -46.37 17.59
N GLY A 682 0.59 -45.87 18.70
CA GLY A 682 2.04 -45.81 18.92
C GLY A 682 2.73 -44.54 18.42
N VAL A 683 1.99 -43.52 17.97
CA VAL A 683 2.56 -42.22 17.57
C VAL A 683 2.92 -41.41 18.82
N ARG A 684 4.22 -41.15 19.03
CA ARG A 684 4.72 -40.52 20.27
C ARG A 684 4.81 -38.99 20.20
N GLU A 685 5.06 -38.43 19.03
CA GLU A 685 5.24 -36.99 18.83
C GLU A 685 3.97 -36.35 18.24
N VAL A 686 2.93 -36.21 19.07
CA VAL A 686 1.69 -35.53 18.67
C VAL A 686 1.52 -34.23 19.44
N LEU A 687 1.62 -33.11 18.72
CA LEU A 687 1.37 -31.77 19.25
C LEU A 687 -0.05 -31.32 18.86
N VAL A 688 -0.87 -31.00 19.84
CA VAL A 688 -2.19 -30.37 19.64
C VAL A 688 -2.06 -28.92 20.09
N ALA A 689 -2.28 -27.99 19.15
CA ALA A 689 -2.16 -26.55 19.34
C ALA A 689 -3.52 -25.85 19.31
#